data_AF-A0A9E5KEF4-F1
#
_entry.id   AF-A0A9E5KEF4-F1
#
_cell.length_a   1.000
_cell.length_b   1.000
_cell.length_c   1.000
_cell.angle_alpha   90.00
_cell.angle_beta   90.00
_cell.angle_gamma   90.00
#
_symmetry.space_group_name_H-M   'P 1'
#
loop_
_entity.id
_entity.type
_entity.pdbx_description
1 polymer ?
#
loop_
_entity_poly.entity_id
_entity_poly.type
_entity_poly.pdbx_seq_one_letter_code
_entity_poly.pdbx_strand_id
1 'polypeptide(L)'
;KAFKAPDHLAGKKVSCPSCKVVGTVPATSPDTSSPAVAPVPKLDTETMRKQAQTNGSGKHQPAPPPPPIDPEEQLRREADAMQSLLDDERQAAEASQAKSIDFECDNCGEPISVALDQAGKRTPCPSCARIVKVPAPARRDSADWKAKPQFASAVKLQTEEKPEGAWDATSKLVSREALEDADALPVRKAPVPLATRVRQYLLVAAVLAIAGVIGLSFMRGRSRTIEAGKVETVLADIADPGKNKLDKAALEMMAARALLEQEIPNKLKTVEKHISQAIAALNESPASTARGLVAADMAENLAAMMGSNEDEKDGKKPQANFLQRTIGTCLGKIDDAEWRLDAWGRICRALLASEQSERMVVLEGQIFRGQARQTNRNNETIQPELEAAAISGLALLEEGNRKNRDDLKEMALRSAESLKSRGEPSTFPSLAIGLYGWRGKELPGSWGVAKSDPEQSGIVLARAAQGNIEAARKIVDGIANEAPEAVRARVALAEGMLVAGKADSDAIKKIVDDVSKLSRGRTMFAMHILRLARVAERSGVPQESLKNLAGTVTGTDSYDVEVRGAILVTSLSRGIMEKQPLDSAPVDAKLWSAWATKTRLALLARAPGGPMGDGQGTELFARMGRLMPPFAIR
;
A
#
# COMPACT_ATOMS: atom_id res chain seq x y z
N LYS A 1 -35.64 24.46 -2.75
CA LYS A 1 -34.88 23.92 -1.59
C LYS A 1 -35.83 23.87 -0.40
N ALA A 2 -35.99 22.71 0.25
CA ALA A 2 -36.87 22.60 1.42
C ALA A 2 -36.24 23.33 2.62
N PHE A 3 -36.96 24.26 3.23
CA PHE A 3 -36.55 24.96 4.45
C PHE A 3 -37.17 24.24 5.66
N LYS A 4 -36.34 23.62 6.50
CA LYS A 4 -36.80 23.01 7.75
C LYS A 4 -36.91 24.10 8.81
N ALA A 5 -38.13 24.56 9.06
CA ALA A 5 -38.43 25.46 10.17
C ALA A 5 -38.57 24.66 11.48
N PRO A 6 -38.08 25.17 12.62
CA PRO A 6 -38.33 24.56 13.94
C PRO A 6 -39.83 24.52 14.28
N ASP A 7 -40.27 23.48 15.00
CA ASP A 7 -41.69 23.23 15.31
C ASP A 7 -42.36 24.37 16.11
N HIS A 8 -41.61 25.13 16.90
CA HIS A 8 -42.14 26.29 17.64
C HIS A 8 -42.53 27.49 16.75
N LEU A 9 -42.25 27.40 15.45
CA LEU A 9 -42.66 28.38 14.44
C LEU A 9 -43.90 27.92 13.63
N ALA A 10 -44.49 26.76 13.94
CA ALA A 10 -45.73 26.33 13.30
C ALA A 10 -46.84 27.38 13.50
N GLY A 11 -47.53 27.75 12.42
CA GLY A 11 -48.54 28.80 12.39
C GLY A 11 -48.01 30.24 12.34
N LYS A 12 -46.70 30.47 12.45
CA LYS A 12 -46.10 31.82 12.39
C LYS A 12 -45.61 32.15 10.98
N LYS A 13 -45.61 33.45 10.65
CA LYS A 13 -45.02 33.98 9.41
C LYS A 13 -43.50 34.09 9.59
N VAL A 14 -42.74 33.47 8.71
CA VAL A 14 -41.27 33.45 8.76
C VAL A 14 -40.73 33.90 7.40
N SER A 15 -39.73 34.78 7.41
CA SER A 15 -39.08 35.23 6.18
C SER A 15 -38.01 34.22 5.75
N CYS A 16 -38.04 33.82 4.47
CA CYS A 16 -37.02 32.95 3.90
C CYS A 16 -35.66 33.66 3.86
N PRO A 17 -34.59 33.13 4.47
CA PRO A 17 -33.30 33.82 4.56
C PRO A 17 -32.62 34.05 3.19
N SER A 18 -32.99 33.28 2.15
CA SER A 18 -32.41 33.47 0.81
C SER A 18 -33.13 34.50 -0.06
N CYS A 19 -34.47 34.57 -0.01
CA CYS A 19 -35.24 35.44 -0.92
C CYS A 19 -36.11 36.48 -0.20
N LYS A 20 -36.09 36.51 1.14
CA LYS A 20 -36.85 37.40 2.03
C LYS A 20 -38.38 37.32 1.92
N VAL A 21 -38.92 36.46 1.06
CA VAL A 21 -40.36 36.21 0.95
C VAL A 21 -40.88 35.62 2.26
N VAL A 22 -41.95 36.21 2.79
CA VAL A 22 -42.59 35.81 4.05
C VAL A 22 -43.61 34.72 3.76
N GLY A 23 -43.37 33.51 4.28
CA GLY A 23 -44.27 32.37 4.19
C GLY A 23 -44.83 31.98 5.55
N THR A 24 -46.07 31.49 5.60
CA THR A 24 -46.67 30.96 6.82
C THR A 24 -46.30 29.49 6.97
N VAL A 25 -45.73 29.10 8.11
CA VAL A 25 -45.49 27.69 8.41
C VAL A 25 -46.85 27.05 8.75
N PRO A 26 -47.27 25.96 8.08
CA PRO A 26 -48.56 25.33 8.36
C PRO A 26 -48.62 24.88 9.83
N ALA A 27 -49.72 25.21 10.51
CA ALA A 27 -49.95 24.79 11.88
C ALA A 27 -50.15 23.26 11.91
N THR A 28 -49.49 22.58 12.84
CA THR A 28 -49.73 21.16 13.10
C THR A 28 -51.17 20.99 13.57
N SER A 29 -51.97 20.26 12.80
CA SER A 29 -53.33 19.89 13.16
C SER A 29 -53.33 19.17 14.51
N PRO A 30 -54.24 19.49 15.45
CA PRO A 30 -54.35 18.74 16.69
C PRO A 30 -54.81 17.31 16.41
N ASP A 31 -54.00 16.33 16.80
CA ASP A 31 -54.31 14.90 16.71
C ASP A 31 -55.61 14.59 17.45
N THR A 32 -56.69 14.40 16.67
CA THR A 32 -57.93 13.79 17.13
C THR A 32 -58.08 12.45 16.42
N SER A 33 -57.52 11.40 17.01
CA SER A 33 -57.99 10.02 16.81
C SER A 33 -57.48 9.11 17.92
N SER A 34 -58.25 9.11 19.01
CA SER A 34 -58.36 7.96 19.92
C SER A 34 -59.47 7.06 19.36
N PRO A 35 -59.23 5.79 19.01
CA PRO A 35 -60.32 4.87 18.73
C PRO A 35 -60.83 4.27 20.04
N ALA A 36 -62.14 4.39 20.21
CA ALA A 36 -62.93 3.90 21.31
C ALA A 36 -62.81 2.37 21.49
N VAL A 37 -62.74 1.99 22.77
CA VAL A 37 -62.87 0.63 23.29
C VAL A 37 -64.27 0.10 22.99
N ALA A 38 -64.34 -1.02 22.28
CA ALA A 38 -65.49 -1.93 22.25
C ALA A 38 -65.11 -3.23 23.00
N PRO A 39 -66.08 -3.91 23.65
CA PRO A 39 -65.80 -4.88 24.70
C PRO A 39 -65.25 -6.20 24.16
N VAL A 40 -64.19 -6.67 24.82
CA VAL A 40 -63.53 -7.97 24.63
C VAL A 40 -64.51 -9.11 24.93
N PRO A 41 -64.71 -10.09 24.03
CA PRO A 41 -65.30 -11.37 24.39
C PRO A 41 -64.28 -12.17 25.21
N LYS A 42 -64.72 -12.69 26.37
CA LYS A 42 -63.93 -13.60 27.21
C LYS A 42 -63.52 -14.82 26.37
N LEU A 43 -62.22 -14.97 26.14
CA LEU A 43 -61.63 -16.14 25.52
C LEU A 43 -60.99 -16.98 26.63
N ASP A 44 -61.55 -18.17 26.83
CA ASP A 44 -61.21 -19.09 27.91
C ASP A 44 -59.77 -19.62 27.78
N THR A 45 -58.99 -19.37 28.83
CA THR A 45 -57.57 -19.70 28.97
C THR A 45 -57.30 -21.16 29.35
N GLU A 46 -58.16 -22.10 28.92
CA GLU A 46 -58.06 -23.51 29.33
C GLU A 46 -57.68 -24.47 28.19
N THR A 47 -57.73 -24.03 26.93
CA THR A 47 -57.51 -24.95 25.78
C THR A 47 -56.10 -24.86 25.15
N MET A 48 -55.31 -23.81 25.41
CA MET A 48 -53.94 -23.71 24.87
C MET A 48 -52.84 -24.37 25.71
N ARG A 49 -53.19 -25.02 26.84
CA ARG A 49 -52.22 -25.73 27.69
C ARG A 49 -51.99 -27.20 27.28
N LYS A 50 -52.65 -27.71 26.24
CA LYS A 50 -52.60 -29.15 25.87
C LYS A 50 -51.94 -29.51 24.53
N GLN A 51 -51.30 -28.59 23.81
CA GLN A 51 -50.61 -28.92 22.54
C GLN A 51 -49.10 -28.66 22.52
N ALA A 52 -48.48 -28.38 23.67
CA ALA A 52 -47.01 -28.27 23.78
C ALA A 52 -46.32 -29.54 24.35
N GLN A 53 -47.02 -30.68 24.43
CA GLN A 53 -46.48 -31.91 25.03
C GLN A 53 -46.64 -33.14 24.12
N THR A 54 -46.17 -33.10 22.87
CA THR A 54 -45.75 -34.32 22.16
C THR A 54 -44.82 -33.92 21.02
N ASN A 55 -43.50 -33.96 21.26
CA ASN A 55 -42.47 -34.51 20.36
C ASN A 55 -41.07 -34.05 20.79
N GLY A 56 -40.17 -35.01 21.04
CA GLY A 56 -38.73 -34.79 20.96
C GLY A 56 -37.94 -34.81 22.27
N SER A 57 -38.12 -35.83 23.11
CA SER A 57 -37.16 -36.20 24.16
C SER A 57 -35.87 -36.77 23.53
N GLY A 58 -34.98 -35.90 23.08
CA GLY A 58 -33.56 -36.20 22.91
C GLY A 58 -32.78 -35.60 24.08
N LYS A 59 -32.44 -36.41 25.08
CA LYS A 59 -31.61 -35.99 26.23
C LYS A 59 -30.20 -35.67 25.74
N HIS A 60 -29.90 -34.41 25.46
CA HIS A 60 -28.52 -33.90 25.57
C HIS A 60 -28.30 -33.45 27.01
N GLN A 61 -27.50 -34.24 27.75
CA GLN A 61 -26.91 -33.80 29.01
C GLN A 61 -26.06 -32.55 28.74
N PRO A 62 -26.21 -31.46 29.50
CA PRO A 62 -25.24 -30.38 29.49
C PRO A 62 -23.87 -30.95 29.87
N ALA A 63 -22.85 -30.66 29.07
CA ALA A 63 -21.49 -31.09 29.36
C ALA A 63 -21.10 -30.62 30.78
N PRO A 64 -20.54 -31.50 31.62
CA PRO A 64 -20.12 -31.12 32.96
C PRO A 64 -19.09 -29.99 32.85
N PRO A 65 -19.11 -29.02 33.81
CA PRO A 65 -18.10 -27.98 33.86
C PRO A 65 -16.71 -28.62 33.85
N PRO A 66 -15.73 -28.04 33.12
CA PRO A 66 -14.38 -28.60 33.08
C PRO A 66 -13.89 -28.77 34.52
N PRO A 67 -13.27 -29.93 34.84
CA PRO A 67 -12.77 -30.18 36.19
C PRO A 67 -11.83 -29.03 36.58
N PRO A 68 -11.89 -28.56 37.84
CA PRO A 68 -10.96 -27.57 38.33
C PRO A 68 -9.54 -28.09 38.07
N ILE A 69 -8.79 -27.34 37.26
CA ILE A 69 -7.40 -27.67 36.95
C ILE A 69 -6.64 -27.63 38.28
N ASP A 70 -5.93 -28.72 38.58
CA ASP A 70 -5.10 -28.81 39.77
C ASP A 70 -4.11 -27.63 39.77
N PRO A 71 -4.06 -26.82 40.85
CA PRO A 71 -3.10 -25.72 40.97
C PRO A 71 -1.65 -26.14 40.65
N GLU A 72 -1.29 -27.40 40.92
CA GLU A 72 0.04 -27.93 40.61
C GLU A 72 0.27 -28.10 39.10
N GLU A 73 -0.77 -28.49 38.34
CA GLU A 73 -0.69 -28.62 36.89
C GLU A 73 -0.67 -27.26 36.20
N GLN A 74 -1.37 -26.27 36.76
CA GLN A 74 -1.28 -24.89 36.26
C GLN A 74 0.14 -24.32 36.45
N LEU A 75 0.76 -24.58 37.61
CA LEU A 75 2.13 -24.14 37.88
C LEU A 75 3.15 -24.82 36.95
N ARG A 76 2.97 -26.10 36.62
CA ARG A 76 3.83 -26.80 35.64
C ARG A 76 3.71 -26.21 34.24
N ARG A 77 2.50 -25.86 33.78
CA ARG A 77 2.30 -25.21 32.48
C ARG A 77 2.93 -23.81 32.41
N GLU A 78 2.89 -23.06 33.50
CA GLU A 78 3.56 -21.76 33.59
C GLU A 78 5.09 -21.92 33.63
N ALA A 79 5.62 -22.94 34.31
CA ALA A 79 7.04 -23.27 34.31
C ALA A 79 7.54 -23.70 32.92
N ASP A 80 6.80 -24.56 32.22
CA ASP A 80 7.15 -25.01 30.86
C ASP A 80 7.11 -23.84 29.85
N ALA A 81 6.16 -22.92 30.00
CA ALA A 81 6.09 -21.72 29.16
C ALA A 81 7.31 -20.79 29.37
N MET A 82 7.75 -20.60 30.62
CA MET A 82 8.97 -19.84 30.92
C MET A 82 10.23 -20.54 30.39
N GLN A 83 10.27 -21.87 30.44
CA GLN A 83 11.39 -22.65 29.90
C GLN A 83 11.53 -22.44 28.38
N SER A 84 10.41 -22.42 27.63
CA SER A 84 10.44 -22.21 26.18
C SER A 84 10.97 -20.82 25.77
N LEU A 85 10.67 -19.78 26.56
CA LEU A 85 11.16 -18.42 26.29
C LEU A 85 12.68 -18.31 26.50
N LEU A 86 13.22 -19.05 27.48
CA LEU A 86 14.67 -19.09 27.73
C LEU A 86 15.43 -19.86 26.62
N ASP A 87 14.81 -20.89 26.03
CA ASP A 87 15.41 -21.65 24.93
C ASP A 87 15.42 -20.84 23.62
N ASP A 88 14.40 -20.02 23.35
CA ASP A 88 14.37 -19.10 22.20
C ASP A 88 15.45 -18.02 22.30
N GLU A 89 15.71 -17.46 23.50
CA GLU A 89 16.80 -16.51 23.73
C GLU A 89 18.19 -17.16 23.52
N ARG A 90 18.34 -18.45 23.90
CA ARG A 90 19.57 -19.21 23.62
C ARG A 90 19.77 -19.44 22.13
N GLN A 91 18.74 -19.80 21.37
CA GLN A 91 18.86 -19.98 19.91
C GLN A 91 19.17 -18.66 19.18
N ALA A 92 18.62 -17.54 19.64
CA ALA A 92 18.95 -16.22 19.10
C ALA A 92 20.40 -15.81 19.41
N ALA A 93 20.90 -16.14 20.61
CA ALA A 93 22.30 -15.94 20.98
C ALA A 93 23.24 -16.82 20.14
N GLU A 94 22.90 -18.08 19.88
CA GLU A 94 23.70 -19.00 19.05
C GLU A 94 23.71 -18.60 17.56
N ALA A 95 22.60 -18.07 17.03
CA ALA A 95 22.53 -17.55 15.66
C ALA A 95 23.38 -16.29 15.44
N SER A 96 23.69 -15.53 16.50
CA SER A 96 24.56 -14.36 16.43
C SER A 96 26.07 -14.69 16.48
N GLN A 97 26.45 -15.91 16.86
CA GLN A 97 27.85 -16.35 16.96
C GLN A 97 28.46 -16.84 15.64
N ALA A 98 27.67 -16.97 14.57
CA ALA A 98 28.11 -17.63 13.33
C ALA A 98 28.80 -16.71 12.28
N LYS A 99 29.43 -15.58 12.66
CA LYS A 99 30.10 -14.68 11.70
C LYS A 99 31.44 -14.11 12.19
N SER A 100 32.27 -14.94 12.81
CA SER A 100 33.71 -14.65 12.96
C SER A 100 34.51 -15.21 11.79
N ILE A 101 35.61 -14.53 11.44
CA ILE A 101 36.63 -14.97 10.49
C ILE A 101 37.87 -15.29 11.31
N ASP A 102 38.30 -16.55 11.27
CA ASP A 102 39.50 -17.01 11.95
C ASP A 102 40.68 -17.00 10.96
N PHE A 103 41.78 -16.33 11.33
CA PHE A 103 43.00 -16.31 10.53
C PHE A 103 44.24 -16.13 11.43
N GLU A 104 45.42 -16.57 10.96
CA GLU A 104 46.66 -16.46 11.71
C GLU A 104 47.31 -15.08 11.54
N CYS A 105 47.90 -14.54 12.61
CA CYS A 105 48.64 -13.28 12.55
C CYS A 105 49.96 -13.45 11.77
N ASP A 106 50.14 -12.69 10.69
CA ASP A 106 51.40 -12.68 9.90
C ASP A 106 52.67 -12.38 10.73
N ASN A 107 52.53 -11.79 11.91
CA ASN A 107 53.65 -11.34 12.73
C ASN A 107 53.98 -12.23 13.93
N CYS A 108 52.97 -12.77 14.63
CA CYS A 108 53.20 -13.63 15.80
C CYS A 108 52.73 -15.08 15.61
N GLY A 109 52.01 -15.39 14.52
CA GLY A 109 51.50 -16.73 14.22
C GLY A 109 50.32 -17.20 15.09
N GLU A 110 49.84 -16.38 16.03
CA GLU A 110 48.67 -16.76 16.83
C GLU A 110 47.36 -16.60 16.03
N PRO A 111 46.40 -17.53 16.18
CA PRO A 111 45.09 -17.45 15.52
C PRO A 111 44.26 -16.32 16.13
N ILE A 112 43.70 -15.47 15.27
CA ILE A 112 42.84 -14.33 15.64
C ILE A 112 41.45 -14.58 15.06
N SER A 113 40.43 -14.48 15.92
CA SER A 113 39.01 -14.51 15.52
C SER A 113 38.44 -13.09 15.50
N VAL A 114 37.98 -12.61 14.34
CA VAL A 114 37.45 -11.24 14.17
C VAL A 114 36.09 -11.25 13.49
N ALA A 115 35.17 -10.37 13.90
CA ALA A 115 33.84 -10.26 13.29
C ALA A 115 33.91 -9.93 11.78
N LEU A 116 32.97 -10.48 11.00
CA LEU A 116 32.88 -10.33 9.53
C LEU A 116 32.85 -8.86 9.06
N ASP A 117 32.36 -7.94 9.88
CA ASP A 117 32.30 -6.50 9.59
C ASP A 117 33.67 -5.81 9.54
N GLN A 118 34.70 -6.51 10.03
CA GLN A 118 36.09 -6.10 9.95
C GLN A 118 36.85 -6.74 8.78
N ALA A 119 36.19 -7.57 7.98
CA ALA A 119 36.77 -8.14 6.76
C ALA A 119 37.31 -7.04 5.82
N GLY A 120 38.58 -7.16 5.43
CA GLY A 120 39.27 -6.18 4.57
C GLY A 120 39.74 -4.91 5.28
N LYS A 121 39.37 -4.68 6.55
CA LYS A 121 39.87 -3.56 7.37
C LYS A 121 41.17 -3.95 8.08
N ARG A 122 41.87 -2.93 8.58
CA ARG A 122 43.09 -3.06 9.38
C ARG A 122 42.74 -3.04 10.86
N THR A 123 43.14 -4.06 11.60
CA THR A 123 42.80 -4.24 13.02
C THR A 123 44.05 -4.59 13.82
N PRO A 124 44.19 -4.13 15.07
CA PRO A 124 45.32 -4.52 15.90
C PRO A 124 45.19 -5.98 16.37
N CYS A 125 46.26 -6.75 16.25
CA CYS A 125 46.34 -8.11 16.78
C CYS A 125 46.26 -8.09 18.32
N PRO A 126 45.43 -8.93 18.97
CA PRO A 126 45.31 -8.96 20.43
C PRO A 126 46.58 -9.43 21.13
N SER A 127 47.39 -10.27 20.48
CA SER A 127 48.58 -10.88 21.09
C SER A 127 49.82 -10.01 20.98
N CYS A 128 50.09 -9.44 19.78
CA CYS A 128 51.32 -8.68 19.54
C CYS A 128 51.09 -7.18 19.25
N ALA A 129 49.84 -6.70 19.31
CA ALA A 129 49.42 -5.31 19.07
C ALA A 129 49.79 -4.70 17.70
N ARG A 130 50.32 -5.49 16.75
CA ARG A 130 50.61 -5.01 15.39
C ARG A 130 49.34 -4.97 14.55
N ILE A 131 49.23 -3.98 13.67
CA ILE A 131 48.09 -3.80 12.78
C ILE A 131 48.17 -4.83 11.64
N VAL A 132 47.25 -5.79 11.63
CA VAL A 132 47.11 -6.82 10.60
C VAL A 132 45.92 -6.51 9.68
N LYS A 133 45.96 -7.00 8.44
CA LYS A 133 44.86 -6.83 7.49
C LYS A 133 44.00 -8.09 7.54
N VAL A 134 42.74 -7.94 7.94
CA VAL A 134 41.80 -9.07 7.98
C VAL A 134 41.51 -9.52 6.54
N PRO A 135 41.71 -10.80 6.18
CA PRO A 135 41.41 -11.29 4.85
C PRO A 135 39.92 -11.10 4.55
N ALA A 136 39.61 -10.45 3.42
CA ALA A 136 38.22 -10.36 2.97
C ALA A 136 37.81 -11.74 2.43
N PRO A 137 36.68 -12.32 2.87
CA PRO A 137 36.21 -13.56 2.29
C PRO A 137 36.02 -13.31 0.80
N ALA A 138 36.69 -14.13 -0.03
CA ALA A 138 36.53 -14.05 -1.47
C ALA A 138 35.04 -14.13 -1.76
N ARG A 139 34.46 -13.02 -2.22
CA ARG A 139 33.08 -13.03 -2.71
C ARG A 139 33.09 -14.09 -3.79
N ARG A 140 32.18 -15.07 -3.71
CA ARG A 140 31.91 -15.91 -4.86
C ARG A 140 31.40 -14.96 -5.92
N ASP A 141 32.30 -14.50 -6.78
CA ASP A 141 31.98 -13.61 -7.88
C ASP A 141 30.91 -14.33 -8.69
N SER A 142 29.68 -13.86 -8.56
CA SER A 142 28.58 -14.25 -9.44
C SER A 142 29.08 -13.97 -10.84
N ALA A 143 29.34 -15.03 -11.60
CA ALA A 143 29.96 -15.03 -12.92
C ALA A 143 29.71 -13.73 -13.67
N ASP A 144 30.76 -12.92 -13.76
CA ASP A 144 30.74 -11.61 -14.39
C ASP A 144 30.68 -11.83 -15.91
N TRP A 145 29.46 -12.07 -16.40
CA TRP A 145 29.14 -12.40 -17.80
C TRP A 145 29.50 -11.28 -18.80
N LYS A 146 30.07 -10.16 -18.31
CA LYS A 146 30.54 -9.03 -19.12
C LYS A 146 32.04 -9.05 -19.42
N ALA A 147 32.79 -10.06 -18.99
CA ALA A 147 34.15 -10.27 -19.48
C ALA A 147 34.12 -10.78 -20.94
N LYS A 148 33.89 -9.85 -21.89
CA LYS A 148 34.23 -10.04 -23.29
C LYS A 148 35.76 -10.19 -23.41
N PRO A 149 36.26 -11.09 -24.26
CA PRO A 149 37.69 -11.21 -24.48
C PRO A 149 38.24 -9.90 -25.05
N GLN A 150 39.29 -9.38 -24.43
CA GLN A 150 40.11 -8.31 -24.98
C GLN A 150 40.56 -8.73 -26.38
N PHE A 151 40.06 -8.03 -27.39
CA PHE A 151 40.66 -8.09 -28.72
C PHE A 151 42.12 -7.65 -28.62
N ALA A 152 42.98 -8.50 -29.15
CA ALA A 152 44.41 -8.29 -29.28
C ALA A 152 44.70 -6.93 -29.93
N SER A 153 45.42 -6.09 -29.19
CA SER A 153 46.03 -4.84 -29.64
C SER A 153 47.16 -5.13 -30.63
N ALA A 154 46.80 -5.35 -31.89
CA ALA A 154 47.72 -5.47 -33.02
C ALA A 154 47.75 -4.19 -33.89
N VAL A 155 47.71 -3.01 -33.26
CA VAL A 155 48.01 -1.73 -33.94
C VAL A 155 48.98 -0.96 -33.04
N LYS A 156 50.26 -1.27 -33.20
CA LYS A 156 51.34 -0.37 -32.78
C LYS A 156 51.20 0.91 -33.61
N LEU A 157 50.76 2.00 -32.98
CA LEU A 157 51.02 3.34 -33.48
C LEU A 157 52.53 3.48 -33.61
N GLN A 158 53.00 3.55 -34.86
CA GLN A 158 54.37 3.88 -35.20
C GLN A 158 54.68 5.24 -34.58
N THR A 159 55.62 5.23 -33.65
CA THR A 159 56.27 6.43 -33.13
C THR A 159 57.04 7.02 -34.30
N GLU A 160 56.52 8.10 -34.87
CA GLU A 160 57.19 8.85 -35.93
C GLU A 160 58.57 9.33 -35.45
N GLU A 161 59.55 9.11 -36.32
CA GLU A 161 60.92 9.58 -36.14
C GLU A 161 60.94 11.10 -36.01
N LYS A 162 61.64 11.54 -34.98
CA LYS A 162 61.95 12.93 -34.67
C LYS A 162 62.64 13.57 -35.90
N PRO A 163 62.12 14.66 -36.48
CA PRO A 163 62.76 15.30 -37.62
C PRO A 163 64.15 15.82 -37.22
N GLU A 164 65.17 15.36 -37.95
CA GLU A 164 66.56 15.80 -37.82
C GLU A 164 66.63 17.32 -38.09
N GLY A 165 66.81 18.11 -37.03
CA GLY A 165 66.83 19.58 -37.08
C GLY A 165 66.06 20.27 -35.95
N ALA A 166 65.30 19.54 -35.15
CA ALA A 166 64.68 20.10 -33.94
C ALA A 166 65.73 20.30 -32.85
N TRP A 167 66.03 21.58 -32.53
CA TRP A 167 66.90 22.00 -31.43
C TRP A 167 66.78 21.12 -30.19
N ASP A 168 67.87 20.42 -29.86
CA ASP A 168 67.97 19.62 -28.65
C ASP A 168 67.84 20.52 -27.42
N ALA A 169 66.78 20.29 -26.64
CA ALA A 169 66.47 21.02 -25.41
C ALA A 169 67.46 20.77 -24.25
N THR A 170 68.64 20.20 -24.54
CA THR A 170 69.70 19.89 -23.57
C THR A 170 70.82 20.94 -23.52
N SER A 171 70.84 21.95 -24.40
CA SER A 171 71.76 23.11 -24.25
C SER A 171 71.07 24.28 -23.52
N LYS A 172 70.78 24.12 -22.22
CA LYS A 172 70.28 25.21 -21.35
C LYS A 172 71.30 25.57 -20.27
N LEU A 173 72.43 26.14 -20.68
CA LEU A 173 73.25 26.97 -19.81
C LEU A 173 73.67 28.19 -20.63
N VAL A 174 72.72 29.11 -20.82
CA VAL A 174 73.06 30.48 -21.21
C VAL A 174 73.87 31.06 -20.06
N SER A 175 75.09 31.51 -20.33
CA SER A 175 75.96 32.08 -19.29
C SER A 175 75.25 33.27 -18.64
N ARG A 176 75.46 33.45 -17.34
CA ARG A 176 74.81 34.51 -16.56
C ARG A 176 75.07 35.91 -17.15
N GLU A 177 76.22 36.10 -17.80
CA GLU A 177 76.58 37.32 -18.53
C GLU A 177 75.64 37.59 -19.72
N ALA A 178 75.25 36.58 -20.49
CA ALA A 178 74.31 36.76 -21.60
C ALA A 178 72.86 37.07 -21.15
N LEU A 179 72.50 36.72 -19.90
CA LEU A 179 71.23 37.12 -19.28
C LEU A 179 71.30 38.51 -18.64
N GLU A 180 72.49 38.95 -18.21
CA GLU A 180 72.75 40.29 -17.69
C GLU A 180 72.78 41.33 -18.83
N ASP A 181 73.41 41.04 -19.97
CA ASP A 181 73.44 41.93 -21.14
C ASP A 181 72.07 42.07 -21.85
N ALA A 182 71.19 41.08 -21.73
CA ALA A 182 69.85 41.12 -22.30
C ALA A 182 68.81 41.83 -21.41
N ASP A 183 69.23 42.35 -20.24
CA ASP A 183 68.36 42.91 -19.19
C ASP A 183 67.18 41.98 -18.82
N ALA A 184 67.37 40.67 -19.05
CA ALA A 184 66.35 39.64 -18.90
C ALA A 184 66.34 39.01 -17.50
N LEU A 185 67.20 39.49 -16.59
CA LEU A 185 67.20 39.03 -15.21
C LEU A 185 65.95 39.56 -14.49
N PRO A 186 65.03 38.68 -14.06
CA PRO A 186 63.88 39.12 -13.31
C PRO A 186 64.36 39.78 -12.02
N VAL A 187 63.99 41.05 -11.83
CA VAL A 187 64.21 41.79 -10.59
C VAL A 187 63.75 40.90 -9.43
N ARG A 188 64.71 40.45 -8.61
CA ARG A 188 64.45 39.60 -7.45
C ARG A 188 63.55 40.37 -6.47
N LYS A 189 62.24 40.15 -6.57
CA LYS A 189 61.29 40.62 -5.56
C LYS A 189 61.68 39.96 -4.25
N ALA A 190 61.87 40.77 -3.20
CA ALA A 190 62.19 40.29 -1.87
C ALA A 190 61.22 39.15 -1.46
N PRO A 191 61.72 38.07 -0.82
CA PRO A 191 60.90 36.91 -0.49
C PRO A 191 59.72 37.37 0.38
N VAL A 192 58.52 37.17 -0.16
CA VAL A 192 57.29 37.48 0.56
C VAL A 192 57.27 36.63 1.84
N PRO A 193 57.09 37.22 3.03
CA PRO A 193 57.12 36.46 4.27
C PRO A 193 56.07 35.35 4.25
N LEU A 194 56.43 34.18 4.80
CA LEU A 194 55.59 32.97 4.81
C LEU A 194 54.17 33.23 5.32
N ALA A 195 54.02 34.11 6.31
CA ALA A 195 52.73 34.51 6.84
C ALA A 195 51.79 35.10 5.77
N THR A 196 52.33 35.88 4.83
CA THR A 196 51.55 36.49 3.74
C THR A 196 51.12 35.45 2.72
N ARG A 197 51.97 34.45 2.42
CA ARG A 197 51.60 33.33 1.53
C ARG A 197 50.50 32.46 2.14
N VAL A 198 50.62 32.11 3.42
CA VAL A 198 49.59 31.31 4.12
C VAL A 198 48.25 32.05 4.13
N ARG A 199 48.25 33.37 4.38
CA ARG A 199 47.04 34.19 4.33
C ARG A 199 46.41 34.21 2.93
N GLN A 200 47.23 34.29 1.87
CA GLN A 200 46.73 34.24 0.49
C GLN A 200 46.12 32.88 0.15
N TYR A 201 46.74 31.76 0.54
CA TYR A 201 46.18 30.42 0.31
C TYR A 201 44.88 30.19 1.07
N LEU A 202 44.77 30.65 2.32
CA LEU A 202 43.52 30.57 3.09
C LEU A 202 42.39 31.37 2.43
N LEU A 203 42.71 32.55 1.88
CA LEU A 203 41.71 33.39 1.20
C LEU A 203 41.23 32.71 -0.10
N VAL A 204 42.14 32.14 -0.89
CA VAL A 204 41.78 31.37 -2.09
C VAL A 204 40.95 30.13 -1.75
N ALA A 205 41.32 29.39 -0.70
CA ALA A 205 40.57 28.23 -0.24
C ALA A 205 39.15 28.60 0.23
N ALA A 206 39.00 29.73 0.93
CA ALA A 206 37.70 30.24 1.36
C ALA A 206 36.82 30.63 0.15
N VAL A 207 37.39 31.29 -0.86
CA VAL A 207 36.66 31.64 -2.09
C VAL A 207 36.22 30.39 -2.86
N LEU A 208 37.09 29.38 -2.98
CA LEU A 208 36.74 28.11 -3.63
C LEU A 208 35.67 27.34 -2.87
N ALA A 209 35.70 27.35 -1.53
CA ALA A 209 34.66 26.73 -0.72
C ALA A 209 33.30 27.43 -0.91
N ILE A 210 33.27 28.76 -0.92
CA ILE A 210 32.05 29.54 -1.18
C ILE A 210 31.53 29.28 -2.59
N ALA A 211 32.40 29.30 -3.61
CA ALA A 211 32.03 28.98 -4.99
C ALA A 211 31.51 27.54 -5.13
N GLY A 212 32.10 26.59 -4.41
CA GLY A 212 31.63 25.21 -4.35
C GLY A 212 30.23 25.08 -3.76
N VAL A 213 29.93 25.77 -2.66
CA VAL A 213 28.60 25.77 -2.04
C VAL A 213 27.56 26.43 -2.95
N ILE A 214 27.91 27.55 -3.61
CA ILE A 214 27.03 28.23 -4.57
C ILE A 214 26.79 27.34 -5.79
N GLY A 215 27.83 26.72 -6.35
CA GLY A 215 27.73 25.80 -7.48
C GLY A 215 26.90 24.56 -7.18
N LEU A 216 27.06 23.97 -5.99
CA LEU A 216 26.27 22.82 -5.54
C LEU A 216 24.80 23.19 -5.34
N SER A 217 24.54 24.37 -4.77
CA SER A 217 23.17 24.91 -4.60
C SER A 217 22.51 25.21 -5.94
N PHE A 218 23.25 25.78 -6.89
CA PHE A 218 22.76 26.02 -8.26
C PHE A 218 22.50 24.72 -9.02
N MET A 219 23.38 23.72 -8.93
CA MET A 219 23.15 22.41 -9.54
C MET A 219 21.94 21.69 -8.92
N ARG A 220 21.76 21.76 -7.60
CA ARG A 220 20.56 21.21 -6.94
C ARG A 220 19.30 21.95 -7.36
N GLY A 221 19.34 23.27 -7.48
CA GLY A 221 18.22 24.08 -8.00
C GLY A 221 17.88 23.74 -9.46
N ARG A 222 18.90 23.58 -10.30
CA ARG A 222 18.72 23.25 -11.73
C ARG A 222 18.26 21.81 -11.97
N SER A 223 18.67 20.85 -11.15
CA SER A 223 18.15 19.47 -11.24
C SER A 223 16.64 19.45 -11.01
N ARG A 224 16.16 20.21 -10.01
CA ARG A 224 14.73 20.33 -9.69
C ARG A 224 13.92 20.98 -10.82
N THR A 225 14.47 21.99 -11.50
CA THR A 225 13.75 22.65 -12.62
C THR A 225 13.72 21.79 -13.88
N ILE A 226 14.78 21.03 -14.17
CA ILE A 226 14.81 20.10 -15.31
C ILE A 226 13.80 18.96 -15.10
N GLU A 227 13.65 18.45 -13.87
CA GLU A 227 12.67 17.41 -13.55
C GLU A 227 11.22 17.89 -13.72
N ALA A 228 10.91 19.13 -13.31
CA ALA A 228 9.59 19.71 -13.53
C ALA A 228 9.26 19.82 -15.03
N GLY A 229 10.23 20.30 -15.84
CA GLY A 229 10.06 20.35 -17.30
C GLY A 229 9.89 18.97 -17.93
N LYS A 230 10.57 17.93 -17.42
CA LYS A 230 10.44 16.55 -17.91
C LYS A 230 9.06 15.96 -17.65
N VAL A 231 8.45 16.24 -16.50
CA VAL A 231 7.09 15.78 -16.21
C VAL A 231 6.10 16.44 -17.17
N GLU A 232 6.25 17.75 -17.44
CA GLU A 232 5.41 18.44 -18.44
C GLU A 232 5.63 17.90 -19.85
N THR A 233 6.87 17.61 -20.26
CA THR A 233 7.14 17.02 -21.58
C THR A 233 6.64 15.58 -21.68
N VAL A 234 6.77 14.77 -20.62
CA VAL A 234 6.21 13.41 -20.61
C VAL A 234 4.69 13.46 -20.64
N LEU A 235 4.08 14.40 -19.91
CA LEU A 235 2.64 14.63 -20.00
C LEU A 235 2.25 15.09 -21.40
N ALA A 236 3.04 15.94 -22.05
CA ALA A 236 2.81 16.42 -23.42
C ALA A 236 3.01 15.32 -24.48
N ASP A 237 3.99 14.44 -24.31
CA ASP A 237 4.25 13.30 -25.20
C ASP A 237 3.21 12.19 -25.00
N ILE A 238 2.64 12.08 -23.80
CA ILE A 238 1.44 11.29 -23.54
C ILE A 238 0.17 12.09 -23.91
N ALA A 239 0.27 13.41 -24.19
CA ALA A 239 -0.86 14.31 -24.46
C ALA A 239 -1.38 14.24 -25.90
N ASP A 240 -1.14 13.14 -26.60
CA ASP A 240 -2.20 12.57 -27.41
C ASP A 240 -2.89 11.52 -26.53
N PRO A 241 -3.58 11.91 -25.42
CA PRO A 241 -4.33 10.92 -24.68
C PRO A 241 -5.31 10.42 -25.73
N GLY A 242 -5.22 9.15 -26.08
CA GLY A 242 -6.13 8.58 -27.06
C GLY A 242 -7.56 8.98 -26.70
N LYS A 243 -8.49 8.88 -27.65
CA LYS A 243 -9.92 9.24 -27.49
C LYS A 243 -10.60 8.76 -26.18
N ASN A 244 -9.95 7.88 -25.41
CA ASN A 244 -10.33 7.43 -24.08
C ASN A 244 -10.06 8.46 -22.96
N LYS A 245 -11.17 8.99 -22.41
CA LYS A 245 -11.16 9.96 -21.31
C LYS A 245 -10.69 9.37 -19.97
N LEU A 246 -10.73 8.04 -19.79
CA LEU A 246 -10.25 7.37 -18.58
C LEU A 246 -8.73 7.45 -18.46
N ASP A 247 -8.01 7.30 -19.58
CA ASP A 247 -6.54 7.40 -19.58
C ASP A 247 -6.11 8.82 -19.20
N LYS A 248 -6.82 9.83 -19.72
CA LYS A 248 -6.63 11.22 -19.31
C LYS A 248 -6.87 11.42 -17.81
N ALA A 249 -7.95 10.86 -17.25
CA ALA A 249 -8.23 10.96 -15.82
C ALA A 249 -7.10 10.37 -14.96
N ALA A 250 -6.58 9.19 -15.34
CA ALA A 250 -5.47 8.56 -14.64
C ALA A 250 -4.18 9.38 -14.76
N LEU A 251 -3.85 9.87 -15.94
CA LEU A 251 -2.65 10.68 -16.20
C LEU A 251 -2.64 11.99 -15.41
N GLU A 252 -3.75 12.71 -15.41
CA GLU A 252 -3.90 13.96 -14.64
C GLU A 252 -3.76 13.70 -13.13
N MET A 253 -4.28 12.56 -12.64
CA MET A 253 -4.11 12.16 -11.24
C MET A 253 -2.65 11.85 -10.89
N MET A 254 -1.91 11.19 -11.79
CA MET A 254 -0.49 10.93 -11.62
C MET A 254 0.34 12.21 -11.68
N ALA A 255 0.01 13.13 -12.58
CA ALA A 255 0.63 14.46 -12.63
C ALA A 255 0.45 15.20 -11.30
N ALA A 256 -0.76 15.20 -10.75
CA ALA A 256 -1.05 15.82 -9.46
C ALA A 256 -0.17 15.24 -8.33
N ARG A 257 -0.04 13.91 -8.27
CA ARG A 257 0.80 13.23 -7.28
C ARG A 257 2.28 13.55 -7.47
N ALA A 258 2.81 13.43 -8.69
CA ALA A 258 4.21 13.71 -8.99
C ALA A 258 4.59 15.16 -8.68
N LEU A 259 3.69 16.12 -8.94
CA LEU A 259 3.90 17.52 -8.59
C LEU A 259 3.93 17.76 -7.08
N LEU A 260 3.15 17.00 -6.31
CA LEU A 260 3.14 17.09 -4.84
C LEU A 260 4.45 16.57 -4.23
N GLU A 261 5.01 15.49 -4.79
CA GLU A 261 6.27 14.91 -4.33
C GLU A 261 7.50 15.80 -4.60
N GLN A 262 7.40 16.79 -5.50
CA GLN A 262 8.53 17.65 -5.87
C GLN A 262 8.86 18.79 -4.87
N GLU A 263 8.11 18.97 -3.77
CA GLU A 263 8.33 20.01 -2.73
C GLU A 263 8.61 21.44 -3.27
N ILE A 264 8.02 21.81 -4.41
CA ILE A 264 8.23 23.15 -5.00
C ILE A 264 7.15 24.11 -4.45
N PRO A 265 7.54 25.32 -3.98
CA PRO A 265 6.60 26.31 -3.47
C PRO A 265 5.56 26.73 -4.52
N ASN A 266 4.35 27.09 -4.07
CA ASN A 266 3.23 27.57 -4.89
C ASN A 266 2.61 26.58 -5.89
N LYS A 267 2.97 25.29 -5.86
CA LYS A 267 2.40 24.27 -6.77
C LYS A 267 1.01 23.79 -6.43
N LEU A 268 0.49 24.06 -5.23
CA LEU A 268 -0.80 23.53 -4.79
C LEU A 268 -1.94 23.88 -5.75
N LYS A 269 -1.95 25.09 -6.31
CA LYS A 269 -2.96 25.48 -7.31
C LYS A 269 -2.87 24.63 -8.59
N THR A 270 -1.67 24.26 -9.01
CA THR A 270 -1.44 23.40 -10.16
C THR A 270 -1.87 21.96 -9.85
N VAL A 271 -1.56 21.46 -8.65
CA VAL A 271 -2.02 20.14 -8.17
C VAL A 271 -3.55 20.07 -8.14
N GLU A 272 -4.21 21.07 -7.55
CA GLU A 272 -5.69 21.16 -7.51
C GLU A 272 -6.30 21.27 -8.91
N LYS A 273 -5.64 21.96 -9.84
CA LYS A 273 -6.04 22.02 -11.25
C LYS A 273 -6.00 20.63 -11.90
N HIS A 274 -4.90 19.89 -11.75
CA HIS A 274 -4.78 18.53 -12.30
C HIS A 274 -5.79 17.57 -11.68
N ILE A 275 -6.03 17.65 -10.36
CA ILE A 275 -7.09 16.88 -9.70
C ILE A 275 -8.46 17.22 -10.30
N SER A 276 -8.76 18.50 -10.49
CA SER A 276 -10.03 18.96 -11.09
C SER A 276 -10.21 18.47 -12.53
N GLN A 277 -9.13 18.49 -13.32
CA GLN A 277 -9.12 17.96 -14.69
C GLN A 277 -9.29 16.43 -14.72
N ALA A 278 -8.69 15.71 -13.78
CA ALA A 278 -8.86 14.27 -13.63
C ALA A 278 -10.33 13.91 -13.33
N ILE A 279 -10.98 14.63 -12.41
CA ILE A 279 -12.40 14.45 -12.09
C ILE A 279 -13.29 14.78 -13.29
N ALA A 280 -12.99 15.85 -14.02
CA ALA A 280 -13.74 16.22 -15.21
C ALA A 280 -13.67 15.10 -16.28
N ALA A 281 -12.47 14.59 -16.57
CA ALA A 281 -12.28 13.49 -17.49
C ALA A 281 -12.98 12.19 -17.02
N LEU A 282 -12.94 11.89 -15.71
CA LEU A 282 -13.66 10.77 -15.11
C LEU A 282 -15.19 10.90 -15.27
N ASN A 283 -15.73 12.11 -15.05
CA ASN A 283 -17.16 12.40 -15.19
C ASN A 283 -17.65 12.30 -16.62
N GLU A 284 -16.83 12.69 -17.58
CA GLU A 284 -17.13 12.60 -18.99
C GLU A 284 -17.03 11.18 -19.55
N SER A 285 -16.46 10.25 -18.79
CA SER A 285 -16.33 8.84 -19.17
C SER A 285 -17.65 8.09 -18.92
N PRO A 286 -18.07 7.21 -19.85
CA PRO A 286 -19.30 6.42 -19.68
C PRO A 286 -19.21 5.53 -18.44
N ALA A 287 -20.37 5.19 -17.86
CA ALA A 287 -20.44 4.24 -16.75
C ALA A 287 -19.93 2.87 -17.19
N SER A 288 -18.84 2.43 -16.56
CA SER A 288 -18.21 1.14 -16.79
C SER A 288 -17.46 0.72 -15.53
N THR A 289 -17.18 -0.57 -15.41
CA THR A 289 -16.36 -1.10 -14.31
C THR A 289 -14.96 -0.47 -14.35
N ALA A 290 -14.39 -0.26 -15.55
CA ALA A 290 -13.12 0.44 -15.73
C ALA A 290 -13.14 1.87 -15.16
N ARG A 291 -14.24 2.61 -15.32
CA ARG A 291 -14.43 3.93 -14.68
C ARG A 291 -14.42 3.81 -13.16
N GLY A 292 -15.13 2.82 -12.60
CA GLY A 292 -15.14 2.55 -11.17
C GLY A 292 -13.76 2.23 -10.61
N LEU A 293 -12.97 1.43 -11.34
CA LEU A 293 -11.58 1.12 -11.02
C LEU A 293 -10.67 2.36 -10.99
N VAL A 294 -10.73 3.19 -12.03
CA VAL A 294 -9.96 4.44 -12.07
C VAL A 294 -10.40 5.38 -10.95
N ALA A 295 -11.70 5.46 -10.67
CA ALA A 295 -12.23 6.26 -9.56
C ALA A 295 -11.72 5.77 -8.20
N ALA A 296 -11.64 4.45 -7.99
CA ALA A 296 -11.09 3.86 -6.77
C ALA A 296 -9.60 4.18 -6.61
N ASP A 297 -8.82 4.02 -7.68
CA ASP A 297 -7.37 4.32 -7.68
C ASP A 297 -7.13 5.82 -7.45
N MET A 298 -7.95 6.70 -8.05
CA MET A 298 -7.90 8.14 -7.79
C MET A 298 -8.21 8.46 -6.33
N ALA A 299 -9.26 7.86 -5.76
CA ALA A 299 -9.66 8.08 -4.38
C ALA A 299 -8.57 7.64 -3.37
N GLU A 300 -7.90 6.51 -3.63
CA GLU A 300 -6.75 6.05 -2.86
C GLU A 300 -5.57 7.04 -2.93
N ASN A 301 -5.24 7.53 -4.13
CA ASN A 301 -4.17 8.53 -4.29
C ASN A 301 -4.52 9.85 -3.59
N LEU A 302 -5.77 10.32 -3.69
CA LEU A 302 -6.24 11.51 -2.97
C LEU A 302 -6.15 11.33 -1.45
N ALA A 303 -6.41 10.12 -0.96
CA ALA A 303 -6.27 9.79 0.44
C ALA A 303 -4.80 9.85 0.90
N ALA A 304 -3.88 9.32 0.11
CA ALA A 304 -2.45 9.39 0.38
C ALA A 304 -1.91 10.84 0.38
N MET A 305 -2.49 11.73 -0.44
CA MET A 305 -2.12 13.14 -0.50
C MET A 305 -2.65 13.98 0.66
N MET A 306 -3.51 13.45 1.53
CA MET A 306 -3.95 14.18 2.73
C MET A 306 -2.78 14.41 3.70
N GLY A 307 -2.75 15.60 4.29
CA GLY A 307 -1.75 16.01 5.27
C GLY A 307 -2.32 16.30 6.63
N SER A 308 -1.40 16.53 7.57
CA SER A 308 -1.74 17.12 8.85
C SER A 308 -2.33 18.51 8.63
N ASN A 309 -3.02 19.05 9.64
CA ASN A 309 -3.50 20.43 9.58
C ASN A 309 -2.34 21.44 9.49
N GLU A 310 -1.12 21.07 9.90
CA GLU A 310 0.09 21.88 9.76
C GLU A 310 0.58 21.89 8.32
N ASP A 311 0.59 20.73 7.63
CA ASP A 311 0.94 20.64 6.21
C ASP A 311 0.03 21.51 5.33
N GLU A 312 -1.25 21.61 5.69
CA GLU A 312 -2.23 22.45 5.01
C GLU A 312 -1.94 23.95 5.26
N LYS A 313 -1.63 24.33 6.50
CA LYS A 313 -1.28 25.72 6.87
C LYS A 313 0.02 26.18 6.22
N ASP A 314 1.00 25.28 6.11
CA ASP A 314 2.29 25.55 5.47
C ASP A 314 2.19 25.59 3.94
N GLY A 315 1.03 25.25 3.36
CA GLY A 315 0.88 25.15 1.91
C GLY A 315 1.73 24.03 1.29
N LYS A 316 2.06 22.99 2.07
CA LYS A 316 2.77 21.80 1.60
C LYS A 316 1.84 20.79 0.96
N LYS A 317 0.60 20.69 1.45
CA LYS A 317 -0.42 19.77 0.91
C LYS A 317 -1.74 20.48 0.58
N PRO A 318 -2.56 19.92 -0.35
CA PRO A 318 -3.85 20.51 -0.71
C PRO A 318 -4.80 20.55 0.50
N GLN A 319 -5.80 21.42 0.44
CA GLN A 319 -6.79 21.53 1.51
C GLN A 319 -7.52 20.20 1.71
N ALA A 320 -7.57 19.70 2.95
CA ALA A 320 -8.16 18.39 3.19
C ALA A 320 -9.68 18.36 2.88
N ASN A 321 -10.38 19.47 3.09
CA ASN A 321 -11.80 19.61 2.73
C ASN A 321 -12.04 19.48 1.22
N PHE A 322 -11.06 19.87 0.39
CA PHE A 322 -11.12 19.69 -1.05
C PHE A 322 -10.89 18.22 -1.41
N LEU A 323 -9.87 17.58 -0.83
CA LEU A 323 -9.57 16.15 -1.05
C LEU A 323 -10.72 15.24 -0.61
N GLN A 324 -11.30 15.47 0.57
CA GLN A 324 -12.44 14.70 1.10
C GLN A 324 -13.66 14.76 0.17
N ARG A 325 -14.03 15.96 -0.30
CA ARG A 325 -15.13 16.13 -1.27
C ARG A 325 -14.84 15.41 -2.59
N THR A 326 -13.59 15.46 -3.03
CA THR A 326 -13.19 14.75 -4.25
C THR A 326 -13.23 13.24 -4.07
N ILE A 327 -12.77 12.70 -2.94
CA ILE A 327 -12.86 11.27 -2.63
C ILE A 327 -14.31 10.80 -2.63
N GLY A 328 -15.21 11.55 -1.99
CA GLY A 328 -16.65 11.26 -2.03
C GLY A 328 -17.21 11.29 -3.47
N THR A 329 -16.75 12.22 -4.29
CA THR A 329 -17.11 12.29 -5.71
C THR A 329 -16.65 11.04 -6.46
N CYS A 330 -15.39 10.62 -6.30
CA CYS A 330 -14.84 9.42 -6.93
C CYS A 330 -15.58 8.15 -6.49
N LEU A 331 -15.80 7.96 -5.19
CA LEU A 331 -16.53 6.79 -4.67
C LEU A 331 -17.98 6.76 -5.14
N GLY A 332 -18.61 7.92 -5.34
CA GLY A 332 -19.94 8.04 -5.95
C GLY A 332 -19.99 7.67 -7.44
N LYS A 333 -18.85 7.54 -8.13
CA LYS A 333 -18.79 7.05 -9.53
C LYS A 333 -18.61 5.54 -9.65
N ILE A 334 -18.40 4.86 -8.53
CA ILE A 334 -18.34 3.40 -8.47
C ILE A 334 -19.76 2.89 -8.30
N ASP A 335 -20.34 2.33 -9.36
CA ASP A 335 -21.73 1.89 -9.37
C ASP A 335 -21.94 0.64 -8.47
N ASP A 336 -20.96 -0.26 -8.45
CA ASP A 336 -20.98 -1.48 -7.66
C ASP A 336 -20.58 -1.23 -6.20
N ALA A 337 -21.43 -1.67 -5.26
CA ALA A 337 -21.24 -1.47 -3.84
C ALA A 337 -20.01 -2.19 -3.28
N GLU A 338 -19.70 -3.41 -3.75
CA GLU A 338 -18.55 -4.19 -3.30
C GLU A 338 -17.24 -3.52 -3.74
N TRP A 339 -17.18 -3.02 -4.97
CA TRP A 339 -16.03 -2.24 -5.44
C TRP A 339 -15.86 -0.95 -4.66
N ARG A 340 -16.97 -0.28 -4.30
CA ARG A 340 -16.93 0.94 -3.50
C ARG A 340 -16.37 0.66 -2.10
N LEU A 341 -16.73 -0.45 -1.49
CA LEU A 341 -16.22 -0.89 -0.19
C LEU A 341 -14.76 -1.37 -0.27
N ASP A 342 -14.37 -2.06 -1.34
CA ASP A 342 -12.96 -2.39 -1.60
C ASP A 342 -12.10 -1.14 -1.75
N ALA A 343 -12.59 -0.14 -2.50
CA ALA A 343 -11.95 1.15 -2.64
C ALA A 343 -11.85 1.87 -1.28
N TRP A 344 -12.92 1.80 -0.47
CA TRP A 344 -12.90 2.34 0.89
C TRP A 344 -11.80 1.70 1.75
N GLY A 345 -11.65 0.38 1.74
CA GLY A 345 -10.57 -0.28 2.47
C GLY A 345 -9.16 0.15 2.03
N ARG A 346 -8.98 0.49 0.75
CA ARG A 346 -7.72 1.07 0.24
C ARG A 346 -7.51 2.50 0.74
N ILE A 347 -8.56 3.31 0.73
CA ILE A 347 -8.56 4.68 1.29
C ILE A 347 -8.22 4.66 2.79
N CYS A 348 -8.82 3.76 3.57
CA CYS A 348 -8.53 3.60 5.00
C CYS A 348 -7.03 3.34 5.23
N ARG A 349 -6.43 2.41 4.49
CA ARG A 349 -4.99 2.12 4.60
C ARG A 349 -4.11 3.28 4.18
N ALA A 350 -4.47 3.99 3.11
CA ALA A 350 -3.75 5.19 2.68
C ALA A 350 -3.81 6.31 3.72
N LEU A 351 -4.97 6.50 4.36
CA LEU A 351 -5.17 7.45 5.46
C LEU A 351 -4.33 7.08 6.69
N LEU A 352 -4.28 5.79 7.04
CA LEU A 352 -3.49 5.30 8.16
C LEU A 352 -1.99 5.50 7.90
N ALA A 353 -1.51 5.18 6.69
CA ALA A 353 -0.13 5.42 6.28
C ALA A 353 0.28 6.91 6.34
N SER A 354 -0.68 7.82 6.16
CA SER A 354 -0.49 9.28 6.28
C SER A 354 -0.77 9.83 7.69
N GLU A 355 -0.95 8.96 8.70
CA GLU A 355 -1.29 9.32 10.08
C GLU A 355 -2.58 10.17 10.20
N GLN A 356 -3.54 9.96 9.30
CA GLN A 356 -4.81 10.71 9.21
C GLN A 356 -6.03 9.89 9.69
N SER A 357 -5.87 9.07 10.73
CA SER A 357 -6.93 8.17 11.22
C SER A 357 -8.22 8.89 11.63
N GLU A 358 -8.12 10.11 12.17
CA GLU A 358 -9.28 10.92 12.59
C GLU A 358 -10.17 11.31 11.39
N ARG A 359 -9.56 11.59 10.24
CA ARG A 359 -10.28 11.98 9.03
C ARG A 359 -11.05 10.81 8.41
N MET A 360 -10.58 9.58 8.64
CA MET A 360 -11.21 8.37 8.12
C MET A 360 -12.65 8.22 8.61
N VAL A 361 -12.87 8.38 9.92
CA VAL A 361 -14.21 8.33 10.55
C VAL A 361 -15.13 9.41 9.99
N VAL A 362 -14.62 10.64 9.88
CA VAL A 362 -15.40 11.77 9.36
C VAL A 362 -15.83 11.50 7.91
N LEU A 363 -14.90 11.00 7.10
CA LEU A 363 -15.12 10.72 5.69
C LEU A 363 -16.09 9.54 5.50
N GLU A 364 -15.99 8.50 6.33
CA GLU A 364 -16.95 7.38 6.36
C GLU A 364 -18.39 7.89 6.52
N GLY A 365 -18.61 8.69 7.57
CA GLY A 365 -19.91 9.26 7.88
C GLY A 365 -20.41 10.29 6.84
N GLN A 366 -19.53 10.86 6.03
CA GLN A 366 -19.93 11.74 4.92
C GLN A 366 -20.34 10.96 3.67
N ILE A 367 -19.65 9.84 3.39
CA ILE A 367 -19.82 9.11 2.13
C ILE A 367 -20.93 8.08 2.22
N PHE A 368 -21.00 7.33 3.32
CA PHE A 368 -21.88 6.17 3.42
C PHE A 368 -23.16 6.43 4.21
N ARG A 369 -23.20 7.48 5.04
CA ARG A 369 -24.38 7.77 5.87
C ARG A 369 -25.61 8.03 5.01
N GLY A 370 -26.66 7.26 5.29
CA GLY A 370 -27.94 7.41 4.58
C GLY A 370 -27.96 6.82 3.17
N GLN A 371 -26.92 6.08 2.75
CA GLN A 371 -27.03 5.26 1.55
C GLN A 371 -28.09 4.17 1.78
N ALA A 372 -29.04 4.07 0.84
CA ALA A 372 -30.04 3.02 0.86
C ALA A 372 -29.38 1.64 0.73
N ARG A 373 -30.10 0.61 1.16
CA ARG A 373 -29.69 -0.78 0.92
C ARG A 373 -29.51 -1.01 -0.58
N GLN A 374 -28.42 -1.67 -0.95
CA GLN A 374 -28.10 -2.00 -2.34
C GLN A 374 -28.04 -3.52 -2.45
N THR A 375 -28.67 -4.10 -3.48
CA THR A 375 -28.46 -5.52 -3.80
C THR A 375 -27.24 -5.65 -4.69
N ASN A 376 -26.33 -6.55 -4.34
CA ASN A 376 -25.17 -6.85 -5.20
C ASN A 376 -25.57 -7.77 -6.36
N ARG A 377 -24.59 -8.11 -7.19
CA ARG A 377 -24.75 -9.03 -8.32
C ARG A 377 -25.23 -10.43 -7.92
N ASN A 378 -24.92 -10.85 -6.70
CA ASN A 378 -25.36 -12.13 -6.12
C ASN A 378 -26.75 -12.03 -5.46
N ASN A 379 -27.46 -10.91 -5.65
CA ASN A 379 -28.76 -10.60 -5.04
C ASN A 379 -28.71 -10.52 -3.49
N GLU A 380 -27.54 -10.28 -2.93
CA GLU A 380 -27.32 -10.09 -1.50
C GLU A 380 -27.53 -8.61 -1.15
N THR A 381 -28.28 -8.36 -0.10
CA THR A 381 -28.57 -6.99 0.36
C THR A 381 -27.41 -6.46 1.19
N ILE A 382 -26.59 -5.61 0.58
CA ILE A 382 -25.46 -4.89 1.18
C ILE A 382 -25.97 -3.65 1.93
N GLN A 383 -25.38 -3.40 3.10
CA GLN A 383 -25.57 -2.16 3.86
C GLN A 383 -24.25 -1.37 3.85
N PRO A 384 -24.03 -0.48 2.87
CA PRO A 384 -22.72 0.15 2.67
C PRO A 384 -22.19 0.90 3.89
N GLU A 385 -23.07 1.53 4.67
CA GLU A 385 -22.70 2.24 5.91
C GLU A 385 -22.11 1.31 6.97
N LEU A 386 -22.74 0.16 7.21
CA LEU A 386 -22.24 -0.84 8.15
C LEU A 386 -20.91 -1.43 7.68
N GLU A 387 -20.85 -1.79 6.41
CA GLU A 387 -19.68 -2.45 5.85
C GLU A 387 -18.48 -1.50 5.80
N ALA A 388 -18.70 -0.24 5.45
CA ALA A 388 -17.67 0.79 5.51
C ALA A 388 -17.14 0.98 6.93
N ALA A 389 -18.02 1.05 7.94
CA ALA A 389 -17.64 1.11 9.35
C ALA A 389 -16.80 -0.09 9.78
N ALA A 390 -17.18 -1.28 9.32
CA ALA A 390 -16.46 -2.50 9.66
C ALA A 390 -15.08 -2.58 8.99
N ILE A 391 -14.96 -2.10 7.74
CA ILE A 391 -13.69 -1.97 7.03
C ILE A 391 -12.78 -0.94 7.69
N SER A 392 -13.32 0.23 8.05
CA SER A 392 -12.60 1.26 8.81
C SER A 392 -12.06 0.69 10.12
N GLY A 393 -12.92 0.00 10.88
CA GLY A 393 -12.54 -0.67 12.11
C GLY A 393 -11.40 -1.65 11.89
N LEU A 394 -11.49 -2.54 10.89
CA LEU A 394 -10.45 -3.54 10.62
C LEU A 394 -9.12 -2.88 10.25
N ALA A 395 -9.14 -1.85 9.41
CA ALA A 395 -7.93 -1.11 9.04
C ALA A 395 -7.27 -0.47 10.27
N LEU A 396 -8.04 0.09 11.19
CA LEU A 396 -7.52 0.63 12.45
C LEU A 396 -6.95 -0.45 13.37
N LEU A 397 -7.47 -1.68 13.29
CA LEU A 397 -6.91 -2.81 14.01
C LEU A 397 -5.57 -3.26 13.43
N GLU A 398 -5.43 -3.28 12.10
CA GLU A 398 -4.15 -3.55 11.42
C GLU A 398 -3.06 -2.56 11.89
N GLU A 399 -3.42 -1.28 12.04
CA GLU A 399 -2.52 -0.22 12.51
C GLU A 399 -2.35 -0.20 14.05
N GLY A 400 -2.95 -1.17 14.76
CA GLY A 400 -3.17 -1.23 16.21
C GLY A 400 -1.95 -1.23 17.15
N ASN A 401 -0.85 -0.61 16.73
CA ASN A 401 0.37 -0.34 17.49
C ASN A 401 0.49 1.12 18.00
N ARG A 402 -0.53 2.00 17.87
CA ARG A 402 -0.43 3.39 18.40
C ARG A 402 -1.72 3.96 19.02
N LYS A 403 -1.54 4.57 20.21
CA LYS A 403 -2.32 5.51 21.06
C LYS A 403 -3.86 5.61 21.01
N ASN A 404 -4.56 5.37 19.91
CA ASN A 404 -6.01 5.63 19.78
C ASN A 404 -6.86 4.34 19.71
N ARG A 405 -6.30 3.22 20.18
CA ARG A 405 -6.88 1.88 20.05
C ARG A 405 -8.27 1.77 20.71
N ASP A 406 -8.53 2.46 21.81
CA ASP A 406 -9.76 2.27 22.60
C ASP A 406 -10.94 3.14 22.14
N ASP A 407 -10.70 4.40 21.76
CA ASP A 407 -11.74 5.28 21.22
C ASP A 407 -12.29 4.76 19.88
N LEU A 408 -11.39 4.26 19.04
CA LEU A 408 -11.74 3.67 17.75
C LEU A 408 -12.52 2.35 17.90
N LYS A 409 -12.17 1.53 18.91
CA LYS A 409 -12.96 0.34 19.27
C LYS A 409 -14.36 0.72 19.72
N GLU A 410 -14.49 1.73 20.60
CA GLU A 410 -15.80 2.12 21.12
C GLU A 410 -16.72 2.62 20.00
N MET A 411 -16.17 3.35 19.03
CA MET A 411 -16.92 3.82 17.88
C MET A 411 -17.41 2.68 16.97
N ALA A 412 -16.55 1.72 16.64
CA ALA A 412 -16.94 0.55 15.84
C ALA A 412 -18.03 -0.29 16.55
N LEU A 413 -17.94 -0.41 17.88
CA LEU A 413 -18.91 -1.13 18.70
C LEU A 413 -20.27 -0.44 18.74
N ARG A 414 -20.30 0.89 18.97
CA ARG A 414 -21.56 1.65 18.96
C ARG A 414 -22.29 1.50 17.62
N SER A 415 -21.56 1.52 16.52
CA SER A 415 -22.13 1.26 15.19
C SER A 415 -22.73 -0.14 15.10
N ALA A 416 -22.00 -1.16 15.54
CA ALA A 416 -22.46 -2.54 15.46
C ALA A 416 -23.60 -2.88 16.45
N GLU A 417 -23.63 -2.30 17.65
CA GLU A 417 -24.75 -2.40 18.60
C GLU A 417 -26.01 -1.72 18.07
N SER A 418 -25.88 -0.52 17.49
CA SER A 418 -26.98 0.17 16.80
C SER A 418 -27.63 -0.74 15.75
N LEU A 419 -26.82 -1.50 15.01
CA LEU A 419 -27.32 -2.40 13.97
C LEU A 419 -27.99 -3.65 14.54
N LYS A 420 -27.43 -4.25 15.59
CA LYS A 420 -28.08 -5.35 16.31
C LYS A 420 -29.46 -4.92 16.82
N SER A 421 -29.58 -3.70 17.31
CA SER A 421 -30.86 -3.17 17.84
C SER A 421 -31.94 -3.00 16.78
N ARG A 422 -31.57 -2.88 15.49
CA ARG A 422 -32.52 -2.79 14.37
C ARG A 422 -33.09 -4.14 13.93
N GLY A 423 -32.56 -5.27 14.43
CA GLY A 423 -33.09 -6.61 14.15
C GLY A 423 -32.93 -7.05 12.69
N GLU A 424 -32.05 -6.40 11.92
CA GLU A 424 -31.92 -6.62 10.49
C GLU A 424 -30.82 -7.66 10.20
N PRO A 425 -31.10 -8.71 9.41
CA PRO A 425 -30.06 -9.62 8.94
C PRO A 425 -29.17 -8.89 7.92
N SER A 426 -27.99 -8.43 8.34
CA SER A 426 -26.96 -7.91 7.43
C SER A 426 -26.32 -9.07 6.67
N THR A 427 -26.05 -8.95 5.37
CA THR A 427 -25.41 -10.02 4.56
C THR A 427 -23.88 -10.01 4.63
N PHE A 428 -23.25 -8.98 5.21
CA PHE A 428 -21.87 -9.00 5.67
C PHE A 428 -21.74 -8.88 7.19
N PRO A 429 -22.21 -9.86 7.97
CA PRO A 429 -21.84 -10.00 9.37
C PRO A 429 -20.33 -10.16 9.54
N SER A 430 -19.59 -10.48 8.47
CA SER A 430 -18.27 -11.05 8.61
C SER A 430 -17.21 -10.12 9.18
N LEU A 431 -17.16 -8.88 8.70
CA LEU A 431 -16.24 -7.86 9.20
C LEU A 431 -16.67 -7.32 10.57
N ALA A 432 -17.98 -7.16 10.81
CA ALA A 432 -18.49 -6.73 12.11
C ALA A 432 -18.25 -7.79 13.19
N ILE A 433 -18.47 -9.07 12.86
CA ILE A 433 -18.11 -10.22 13.71
C ILE A 433 -16.59 -10.30 13.91
N GLY A 434 -15.83 -10.05 12.83
CA GLY A 434 -14.38 -9.83 12.82
C GLY A 434 -13.91 -8.92 13.94
N LEU A 435 -14.46 -7.71 13.96
CA LEU A 435 -14.17 -6.67 14.92
C LEU A 435 -14.55 -7.05 16.35
N TYR A 436 -15.72 -7.70 16.53
CA TYR A 436 -16.17 -8.16 17.84
C TYR A 436 -15.26 -9.23 18.44
N GLY A 437 -14.88 -10.24 17.64
CA GLY A 437 -14.02 -11.31 18.12
C GLY A 437 -12.62 -10.83 18.48
N TRP A 438 -12.05 -9.90 17.71
CA TRP A 438 -10.67 -9.43 17.93
C TRP A 438 -10.40 -8.84 19.31
N ARG A 439 -11.43 -8.41 20.05
CA ARG A 439 -11.30 -7.86 21.40
C ARG A 439 -10.83 -8.89 22.45
N GLY A 440 -10.60 -10.16 22.09
CA GLY A 440 -10.27 -11.23 23.03
C GLY A 440 -11.42 -11.58 23.98
N LYS A 441 -12.58 -10.91 23.82
CA LYS A 441 -13.83 -11.35 24.42
C LYS A 441 -14.28 -12.56 23.61
N GLU A 442 -14.65 -13.63 24.31
CA GLU A 442 -15.28 -14.76 23.67
C GLU A 442 -16.45 -14.24 22.81
N LEU A 443 -16.46 -14.64 21.54
CA LEU A 443 -17.62 -14.39 20.68
C LEU A 443 -18.86 -14.85 21.46
N PRO A 444 -19.93 -14.02 21.55
CA PRO A 444 -21.10 -14.38 22.33
C PRO A 444 -21.56 -15.80 21.93
N GLY A 445 -21.86 -16.67 22.90
CA GLY A 445 -22.23 -18.06 22.62
C GLY A 445 -23.38 -18.21 21.61
N SER A 446 -24.24 -17.19 21.51
CA SER A 446 -25.31 -17.08 20.50
C SER A 446 -24.82 -17.01 19.04
N TRP A 447 -23.54 -16.72 18.81
CA TRP A 447 -22.88 -16.69 17.50
C TRP A 447 -22.06 -17.96 17.22
N GLY A 448 -21.91 -18.85 18.22
CA GLY A 448 -21.17 -20.11 18.08
C GLY A 448 -21.85 -21.13 17.17
N VAL A 449 -23.12 -20.93 16.85
CA VAL A 449 -23.88 -21.70 15.85
C VAL A 449 -24.35 -20.71 14.80
N ALA A 450 -23.41 -20.24 13.97
CA ALA A 450 -23.74 -19.41 12.81
C ALA A 450 -24.81 -20.12 11.99
N LYS A 451 -25.96 -19.48 11.84
CA LYS A 451 -27.12 -20.06 11.13
C LYS A 451 -27.07 -19.78 9.65
N SER A 452 -26.30 -18.75 9.26
CA SER A 452 -26.15 -18.34 7.89
C SER A 452 -24.70 -18.38 7.43
N ASP A 453 -24.58 -18.73 6.16
CA ASP A 453 -23.38 -18.85 5.37
C ASP A 453 -22.41 -17.63 5.45
N PRO A 454 -22.87 -16.37 5.44
CA PRO A 454 -21.97 -15.21 5.56
C PRO A 454 -21.36 -15.01 6.96
N GLU A 455 -22.06 -15.43 8.02
CA GLU A 455 -21.58 -15.30 9.41
C GLU A 455 -20.31 -16.12 9.64
N GLN A 456 -20.22 -17.30 9.02
CA GLN A 456 -19.08 -18.20 9.19
C GLN A 456 -17.78 -17.58 8.67
N SER A 457 -17.80 -16.96 7.49
CA SER A 457 -16.63 -16.25 6.95
C SER A 457 -16.14 -15.14 7.90
N GLY A 458 -17.06 -14.53 8.64
CA GLY A 458 -16.76 -13.55 9.67
C GLY A 458 -16.06 -14.06 10.88
N ILE A 459 -16.60 -15.14 11.42
CA ILE A 459 -16.02 -15.82 12.56
C ILE A 459 -14.61 -16.28 12.18
N VAL A 460 -14.42 -16.81 10.96
CA VAL A 460 -13.11 -17.20 10.43
C VAL A 460 -12.15 -16.01 10.40
N LEU A 461 -12.56 -14.87 9.79
CA LEU A 461 -11.74 -13.66 9.77
C LEU A 461 -11.37 -13.20 11.18
N ALA A 462 -12.35 -13.15 12.10
CA ALA A 462 -12.17 -12.74 13.49
C ALA A 462 -11.13 -13.61 14.20
N ARG A 463 -11.30 -14.94 14.13
CA ARG A 463 -10.44 -15.92 14.80
C ARG A 463 -9.04 -15.89 14.22
N ALA A 464 -8.91 -15.79 12.90
CA ALA A 464 -7.64 -15.69 12.23
C ALA A 464 -6.90 -14.39 12.61
N ALA A 465 -7.60 -13.24 12.62
CA ALA A 465 -7.05 -11.95 13.02
C ALA A 465 -6.64 -11.88 14.51
N GLN A 466 -7.26 -12.69 15.38
CA GLN A 466 -6.81 -12.88 16.77
C GLN A 466 -5.55 -13.73 16.89
N GLY A 467 -5.04 -14.28 15.78
CA GLY A 467 -3.93 -15.22 15.77
C GLY A 467 -4.33 -16.66 16.12
N ASN A 468 -5.62 -16.96 16.30
CA ASN A 468 -6.15 -18.31 16.51
C ASN A 468 -6.45 -18.99 15.15
N ILE A 469 -5.37 -19.24 14.40
CA ILE A 469 -5.43 -19.74 13.02
C ILE A 469 -6.03 -21.15 12.96
N GLU A 470 -5.76 -22.00 13.96
CA GLU A 470 -6.26 -23.38 13.99
C GLU A 470 -7.79 -23.44 14.17
N ALA A 471 -8.35 -22.63 15.07
CA ALA A 471 -9.80 -22.55 15.22
C ALA A 471 -10.46 -22.01 13.95
N ALA A 472 -9.87 -20.99 13.32
CA ALA A 472 -10.35 -20.46 12.06
C ALA A 472 -10.31 -21.53 10.94
N ARG A 473 -9.21 -22.28 10.84
CA ARG A 473 -9.04 -23.37 9.87
C ARG A 473 -10.05 -24.49 10.10
N LYS A 474 -10.30 -24.90 11.35
CA LYS A 474 -11.30 -25.92 11.69
C LYS A 474 -12.70 -25.53 11.22
N ILE A 475 -13.05 -24.25 11.29
CA ILE A 475 -14.33 -23.75 10.76
C ILE A 475 -14.32 -23.86 9.23
N VAL A 476 -13.26 -23.39 8.56
CA VAL A 476 -13.13 -23.48 7.10
C VAL A 476 -13.22 -24.91 6.59
N ASP A 477 -12.56 -25.86 7.26
CA ASP A 477 -12.53 -27.28 6.89
C ASP A 477 -13.90 -27.96 7.13
N GLY A 478 -14.72 -27.39 8.02
CA GLY A 478 -16.09 -27.86 8.27
C GLY A 478 -17.11 -27.40 7.21
N ILE A 479 -16.75 -26.46 6.34
CA ILE A 479 -17.61 -25.97 5.26
C ILE A 479 -17.48 -26.90 4.05
N ALA A 480 -18.60 -27.41 3.56
CA ALA A 480 -18.62 -28.27 2.37
C ALA A 480 -17.95 -27.55 1.18
N ASN A 481 -17.00 -28.21 0.52
CA ASN A 481 -16.24 -27.62 -0.60
C ASN A 481 -17.15 -27.18 -1.77
N GLU A 482 -18.33 -27.76 -1.91
CA GLU A 482 -19.27 -27.38 -2.95
C GLU A 482 -19.95 -26.04 -2.67
N ALA A 483 -20.03 -25.62 -1.40
CA ALA A 483 -20.70 -24.42 -0.96
C ALA A 483 -19.91 -23.16 -1.41
N PRO A 484 -20.56 -22.13 -1.99
CA PRO A 484 -19.94 -20.82 -2.28
C PRO A 484 -19.13 -20.22 -1.12
N GLU A 485 -19.55 -20.51 0.10
CA GLU A 485 -19.00 -20.10 1.37
C GLU A 485 -17.58 -20.62 1.59
N ALA A 486 -17.28 -21.79 1.04
CA ALA A 486 -15.97 -22.41 1.12
C ALA A 486 -14.88 -21.50 0.55
N VAL A 487 -15.19 -20.75 -0.51
CA VAL A 487 -14.31 -19.74 -1.10
C VAL A 487 -14.22 -18.53 -0.18
N ARG A 488 -15.36 -17.98 0.26
CA ARG A 488 -15.41 -16.77 1.10
C ARG A 488 -14.66 -16.96 2.43
N ALA A 489 -14.87 -18.10 3.09
CA ALA A 489 -14.23 -18.44 4.34
C ALA A 489 -12.71 -18.64 4.19
N ARG A 490 -12.24 -19.25 3.09
CA ARG A 490 -10.80 -19.36 2.79
C ARG A 490 -10.15 -18.00 2.52
N VAL A 491 -10.84 -17.11 1.81
CA VAL A 491 -10.36 -15.73 1.60
C VAL A 491 -10.30 -14.97 2.92
N ALA A 492 -11.34 -15.08 3.75
CA ALA A 492 -11.38 -14.51 5.09
C ALA A 492 -10.27 -15.05 6.01
N LEU A 493 -9.94 -16.34 5.92
CA LEU A 493 -8.82 -16.95 6.64
C LEU A 493 -7.49 -16.31 6.23
N ALA A 494 -7.24 -16.18 4.92
CA ALA A 494 -6.03 -15.56 4.39
C ALA A 494 -5.88 -14.09 4.83
N GLU A 495 -6.97 -13.32 4.77
CA GLU A 495 -6.98 -11.94 5.25
C GLU A 495 -6.71 -11.85 6.75
N GLY A 496 -7.37 -12.68 7.56
CA GLY A 496 -7.15 -12.68 9.00
C GLY A 496 -5.73 -13.11 9.38
N MET A 497 -5.13 -14.05 8.64
CA MET A 497 -3.71 -14.41 8.79
C MET A 497 -2.79 -13.21 8.52
N LEU A 498 -3.10 -12.42 7.49
CA LEU A 498 -2.33 -11.22 7.15
C LEU A 498 -2.44 -10.16 8.25
N VAL A 499 -3.66 -9.89 8.74
CA VAL A 499 -3.92 -8.96 9.85
C VAL A 499 -3.17 -9.37 11.12
N ALA A 500 -3.14 -10.68 11.41
CA ALA A 500 -2.43 -11.21 12.57
C ALA A 500 -0.89 -11.20 12.43
N GLY A 501 -0.34 -10.80 11.28
CA GLY A 501 1.09 -10.93 10.99
C GLY A 501 1.57 -12.38 10.92
N LYS A 502 0.66 -13.35 10.72
CA LYS A 502 0.91 -14.79 10.65
C LYS A 502 0.71 -15.35 9.23
N ALA A 503 0.70 -14.49 8.21
CA ALA A 503 0.58 -14.88 6.81
C ALA A 503 1.94 -15.36 6.28
N ASP A 504 2.19 -16.66 6.42
CA ASP A 504 3.30 -17.33 5.74
C ASP A 504 2.99 -17.55 4.25
N SER A 505 4.00 -17.36 3.39
CA SER A 505 3.85 -17.45 1.93
C SER A 505 3.33 -18.82 1.49
N ASP A 506 3.82 -19.90 2.08
CA ASP A 506 3.40 -21.26 1.72
C ASP A 506 1.97 -21.55 2.18
N ALA A 507 1.60 -21.06 3.38
CA ALA A 507 0.24 -21.18 3.87
C ALA A 507 -0.76 -20.41 3.00
N ILE A 508 -0.44 -19.18 2.59
CA ILE A 508 -1.31 -18.39 1.69
C ILE A 508 -1.33 -19.00 0.29
N LYS A 509 -0.21 -19.51 -0.22
CA LYS A 509 -0.15 -20.24 -1.50
C LYS A 509 -1.09 -21.45 -1.50
N LYS A 510 -1.12 -22.23 -0.42
CA LYS A 510 -2.06 -23.36 -0.28
C LYS A 510 -3.52 -22.89 -0.38
N ILE A 511 -3.85 -21.78 0.29
CA ILE A 511 -5.19 -21.19 0.22
C ILE A 511 -5.51 -20.73 -1.21
N VAL A 512 -4.55 -20.10 -1.91
CA VAL A 512 -4.69 -19.70 -3.32
C VAL A 512 -4.96 -20.90 -4.22
N ASP A 513 -4.23 -21.99 -4.04
CA ASP A 513 -4.40 -23.22 -4.84
C ASP A 513 -5.76 -23.88 -4.56
N ASP A 514 -6.19 -23.91 -3.31
CA ASP A 514 -7.50 -24.46 -2.92
C ASP A 514 -8.64 -23.60 -3.47
N VAL A 515 -8.59 -22.28 -3.30
CA VAL A 515 -9.58 -21.36 -3.88
C VAL A 515 -9.61 -21.48 -5.40
N SER A 516 -8.45 -21.61 -6.04
CA SER A 516 -8.35 -21.81 -7.49
C SER A 516 -9.00 -23.10 -7.97
N LYS A 517 -9.03 -24.17 -7.16
CA LYS A 517 -9.75 -25.41 -7.48
C LYS A 517 -11.25 -25.23 -7.30
N LEU A 518 -11.66 -24.58 -6.21
CA LEU A 518 -13.06 -24.37 -5.84
C LEU A 518 -13.79 -23.38 -6.76
N SER A 519 -13.07 -22.40 -7.33
CA SER A 519 -13.64 -21.36 -8.20
C SER A 519 -13.77 -21.78 -9.66
N ARG A 520 -13.17 -22.90 -10.09
CA ARG A 520 -13.22 -23.33 -11.50
C ARG A 520 -14.65 -23.48 -11.99
N GLY A 521 -14.98 -22.73 -13.05
CA GLY A 521 -16.31 -22.75 -13.68
C GLY A 521 -17.38 -21.94 -12.94
N ARG A 522 -17.03 -21.18 -11.89
CA ARG A 522 -17.97 -20.36 -11.12
C ARG A 522 -17.65 -18.87 -11.31
N THR A 523 -18.64 -18.07 -11.69
CA THR A 523 -18.48 -16.61 -11.94
C THR A 523 -18.70 -15.75 -10.68
N MET A 524 -19.20 -16.31 -9.57
CA MET A 524 -19.70 -15.54 -8.42
C MET A 524 -18.62 -15.05 -7.42
N PHE A 525 -17.32 -15.13 -7.75
CA PHE A 525 -16.26 -14.88 -6.77
C PHE A 525 -15.18 -13.88 -7.20
N ALA A 526 -15.35 -13.14 -8.29
CA ALA A 526 -14.25 -12.34 -8.82
C ALA A 526 -13.65 -11.38 -7.76
N MET A 527 -14.47 -10.66 -6.98
CA MET A 527 -13.96 -9.79 -5.90
C MET A 527 -13.24 -10.53 -4.78
N HIS A 528 -13.74 -11.70 -4.39
CA HIS A 528 -13.09 -12.54 -3.39
C HIS A 528 -11.72 -13.04 -3.89
N ILE A 529 -11.64 -13.40 -5.17
CA ILE A 529 -10.40 -13.80 -5.84
C ILE A 529 -9.43 -12.61 -5.93
N LEU A 530 -9.91 -11.40 -6.24
CA LEU A 530 -9.08 -10.20 -6.25
C LEU A 530 -8.51 -9.87 -4.87
N ARG A 531 -9.34 -9.97 -3.82
CA ARG A 531 -8.90 -9.79 -2.42
C ARG A 531 -7.81 -10.79 -2.06
N LEU A 532 -8.01 -12.07 -2.39
CA LEU A 532 -7.02 -13.12 -2.17
C LEU A 532 -5.72 -12.87 -2.95
N ALA A 533 -5.81 -12.42 -4.20
CA ALA A 533 -4.63 -12.09 -4.99
C ALA A 533 -3.77 -10.98 -4.34
N ARG A 534 -4.41 -9.98 -3.73
CA ARG A 534 -3.71 -8.92 -3.00
C ARG A 534 -3.09 -9.42 -1.70
N VAL A 535 -3.77 -10.29 -0.96
CA VAL A 535 -3.20 -10.94 0.23
C VAL A 535 -1.98 -11.78 -0.16
N ALA A 536 -2.09 -12.54 -1.25
CA ALA A 536 -1.03 -13.35 -1.80
C ALA A 536 0.18 -12.52 -2.28
N GLU A 537 -0.04 -11.39 -2.96
CA GLU A 537 1.03 -10.45 -3.33
C GLU A 537 1.82 -10.00 -2.11
N ARG A 538 1.10 -9.52 -1.07
CA ARG A 538 1.70 -9.01 0.18
C ARG A 538 2.43 -10.08 0.99
N SER A 539 1.97 -11.33 0.91
CA SER A 539 2.52 -12.44 1.70
C SER A 539 3.70 -13.13 1.03
N GLY A 540 4.16 -12.66 -0.14
CA GLY A 540 5.30 -13.29 -0.79
C GLY A 540 4.96 -14.50 -1.68
N VAL A 541 3.68 -14.71 -2.05
CA VAL A 541 3.28 -15.84 -2.92
C VAL A 541 3.84 -15.70 -4.35
N PRO A 542 4.35 -16.79 -4.98
CA PRO A 542 4.93 -16.74 -6.33
C PRO A 542 3.96 -16.22 -7.41
N GLN A 543 4.50 -15.55 -8.43
CA GLN A 543 3.73 -14.97 -9.54
C GLN A 543 2.90 -16.01 -10.30
N GLU A 544 3.41 -17.23 -10.44
CA GLU A 544 2.73 -18.33 -11.15
C GLU A 544 1.39 -18.69 -10.48
N SER A 545 1.35 -18.73 -9.15
CA SER A 545 0.11 -18.96 -8.40
C SER A 545 -0.92 -17.84 -8.63
N LEU A 546 -0.47 -16.57 -8.74
CA LEU A 546 -1.36 -15.46 -9.08
C LEU A 546 -1.89 -15.54 -10.52
N LYS A 547 -1.05 -15.95 -11.48
CA LYS A 547 -1.47 -16.20 -12.87
C LYS A 547 -2.53 -17.32 -12.94
N ASN A 548 -2.30 -18.42 -12.20
CA ASN A 548 -3.26 -19.52 -12.10
C ASN A 548 -4.58 -19.06 -11.48
N LEU A 549 -4.52 -18.28 -10.40
CA LEU A 549 -5.69 -17.69 -9.76
C LEU A 549 -6.48 -16.78 -10.72
N ALA A 550 -5.80 -15.93 -11.50
CA ALA A 550 -6.43 -15.11 -12.53
C ALA A 550 -7.15 -15.96 -13.59
N GLY A 551 -6.55 -17.08 -14.01
CA GLY A 551 -7.15 -18.01 -14.97
C GLY A 551 -8.46 -18.64 -14.50
N THR A 552 -8.74 -18.64 -13.19
CA THR A 552 -9.98 -19.18 -12.62
C THR A 552 -11.17 -18.25 -12.74
N VAL A 553 -10.93 -16.95 -12.95
CA VAL A 553 -11.99 -15.96 -13.21
C VAL A 553 -12.38 -16.11 -14.67
N THR A 554 -13.29 -17.02 -15.01
CA THR A 554 -13.57 -17.41 -16.41
C THR A 554 -14.67 -16.63 -17.11
N GLY A 555 -15.41 -15.74 -16.43
CA GLY A 555 -16.51 -15.04 -17.08
C GLY A 555 -16.04 -14.08 -18.17
N THR A 556 -16.96 -13.84 -19.11
CA THR A 556 -16.73 -13.04 -20.33
C THR A 556 -17.29 -11.63 -20.20
N ASP A 557 -17.96 -11.31 -19.10
CA ASP A 557 -18.41 -9.95 -18.87
C ASP A 557 -17.24 -9.00 -18.58
N SER A 558 -17.48 -7.71 -18.78
CA SER A 558 -16.46 -6.67 -18.55
C SER A 558 -15.89 -6.72 -17.14
N TYR A 559 -16.67 -7.18 -16.16
CA TYR A 559 -16.31 -7.21 -14.76
C TYR A 559 -15.25 -8.28 -14.47
N ASP A 560 -15.48 -9.51 -14.92
CA ASP A 560 -14.56 -10.64 -14.74
C ASP A 560 -13.26 -10.44 -15.51
N VAL A 561 -13.33 -9.86 -16.71
CA VAL A 561 -12.15 -9.47 -17.49
C VAL A 561 -11.31 -8.44 -16.74
N GLU A 562 -11.94 -7.45 -16.13
CA GLU A 562 -11.25 -6.41 -15.36
C GLU A 562 -10.65 -6.92 -14.06
N VAL A 563 -11.35 -7.81 -13.34
CA VAL A 563 -10.80 -8.47 -12.16
C VAL A 563 -9.59 -9.32 -12.53
N ARG A 564 -9.69 -10.11 -13.62
CA ARG A 564 -8.57 -10.89 -14.14
C ARG A 564 -7.37 -10.00 -14.47
N GLY A 565 -7.62 -8.87 -15.15
CA GLY A 565 -6.60 -7.85 -15.44
C GLY A 565 -5.94 -7.30 -14.18
N ALA A 566 -6.74 -6.99 -13.15
CA ALA A 566 -6.24 -6.49 -11.88
C ALA A 566 -5.33 -7.50 -11.16
N ILE A 567 -5.71 -8.78 -11.14
CA ILE A 567 -4.88 -9.86 -10.56
C ILE A 567 -3.55 -9.98 -11.33
N LEU A 568 -3.59 -9.92 -12.66
CA LEU A 568 -2.39 -10.00 -13.48
C LEU A 568 -1.44 -8.82 -13.24
N VAL A 569 -1.97 -7.61 -13.06
CA VAL A 569 -1.12 -6.44 -12.76
C VAL A 569 -0.54 -6.48 -11.35
N THR A 570 -1.29 -6.94 -10.36
CA THR A 570 -0.76 -7.30 -9.04
C THR A 570 0.39 -8.31 -9.14
N SER A 571 0.33 -9.26 -10.08
CA SER A 571 1.44 -10.20 -10.32
C SER A 571 2.67 -9.52 -10.96
N LEU A 572 2.45 -8.56 -11.87
CA LEU A 572 3.50 -7.89 -12.63
C LEU A 572 4.26 -6.84 -11.80
N SER A 573 3.57 -6.09 -10.94
CA SER A 573 4.21 -5.13 -10.02
C SER A 573 5.31 -5.80 -9.22
N ARG A 574 5.05 -7.04 -8.78
CA ARG A 574 6.01 -7.82 -8.03
C ARG A 574 7.17 -8.35 -8.87
N GLY A 575 6.90 -8.91 -10.05
CA GLY A 575 7.97 -9.37 -10.94
C GLY A 575 8.98 -8.27 -11.26
N ILE A 576 8.52 -7.02 -11.36
CA ILE A 576 9.38 -5.85 -11.55
C ILE A 576 10.20 -5.51 -10.30
N MET A 577 9.60 -5.58 -9.11
CA MET A 577 10.35 -5.42 -7.86
C MET A 577 11.40 -6.52 -7.66
N GLU A 578 11.11 -7.75 -8.08
CA GLU A 578 12.02 -8.91 -8.01
C GLU A 578 13.02 -9.00 -9.17
N LYS A 579 12.96 -8.08 -10.14
CA LYS A 579 13.81 -8.06 -11.35
C LYS A 579 13.72 -9.34 -12.19
N GLN A 580 12.60 -10.05 -12.14
CA GLN A 580 12.40 -11.24 -12.96
C GLN A 580 12.19 -10.86 -14.44
N PRO A 581 12.64 -11.69 -15.39
CA PRO A 581 12.36 -11.46 -16.80
C PRO A 581 10.84 -11.48 -17.05
N LEU A 582 10.33 -10.42 -17.67
CA LEU A 582 8.92 -10.31 -18.05
C LEU A 582 8.59 -11.39 -19.10
N ASP A 583 7.89 -12.43 -18.68
CA ASP A 583 7.33 -13.43 -19.58
C ASP A 583 6.06 -12.87 -20.26
N SER A 584 6.16 -12.56 -21.54
CA SER A 584 5.08 -11.98 -22.35
C SER A 584 4.13 -13.02 -22.98
N ALA A 585 4.29 -14.32 -22.68
CA ALA A 585 3.79 -15.38 -23.55
C ALA A 585 2.31 -15.82 -23.45
N PRO A 586 1.42 -15.42 -22.51
CA PRO A 586 0.03 -15.92 -22.54
C PRO A 586 -1.08 -14.88 -22.70
N VAL A 587 -0.79 -13.61 -23.01
CA VAL A 587 -1.85 -12.58 -22.93
C VAL A 587 -2.21 -12.01 -24.31
N ASP A 588 -3.44 -12.29 -24.75
CA ASP A 588 -4.00 -11.76 -26.00
C ASP A 588 -3.95 -10.23 -25.99
N ALA A 589 -3.18 -9.66 -26.92
CA ALA A 589 -2.96 -8.22 -27.06
C ALA A 589 -4.27 -7.43 -27.25
N LYS A 590 -5.35 -8.07 -27.74
CA LYS A 590 -6.66 -7.43 -27.88
C LYS A 590 -7.36 -7.19 -26.54
N LEU A 591 -7.19 -8.08 -25.56
CA LEU A 591 -7.70 -7.92 -24.20
C LEU A 591 -6.88 -6.89 -23.40
N TRP A 592 -5.65 -6.62 -23.83
CA TRP A 592 -4.72 -5.72 -23.15
C TRP A 592 -4.76 -4.27 -23.62
N SER A 593 -5.34 -3.90 -24.76
CA SER A 593 -5.19 -2.53 -25.30
C SER A 593 -5.71 -1.42 -24.35
N ALA A 594 -6.81 -1.66 -23.63
CA ALA A 594 -7.31 -0.73 -22.60
C ALA A 594 -6.51 -0.79 -21.28
N TRP A 595 -5.79 -1.89 -21.02
CA TRP A 595 -5.03 -2.14 -19.78
C TRP A 595 -3.53 -1.88 -19.93
N ALA A 596 -2.97 -1.86 -21.14
CA ALA A 596 -1.55 -1.67 -21.41
C ALA A 596 -1.11 -0.27 -20.99
N THR A 597 -1.96 0.74 -21.21
CA THR A 597 -1.75 2.11 -20.71
C THR A 597 -1.79 2.13 -19.18
N LYS A 598 -2.77 1.46 -18.55
CA LYS A 598 -2.91 1.36 -17.08
C LYS A 598 -1.74 0.62 -16.41
N THR A 599 -1.27 -0.48 -17.01
CA THR A 599 -0.11 -1.24 -16.52
C THR A 599 1.16 -0.43 -16.68
N ARG A 600 1.36 0.20 -17.85
CA ARG A 600 2.47 1.13 -18.08
C ARG A 600 2.49 2.26 -17.05
N LEU A 601 1.34 2.76 -16.64
CA LEU A 601 1.19 3.85 -15.68
C LEU A 601 1.34 3.42 -14.21
N ALA A 602 0.76 2.29 -13.81
CA ALA A 602 0.93 1.74 -12.46
C ALA A 602 2.38 1.32 -12.17
N LEU A 603 3.10 0.86 -13.20
CA LEU A 603 4.53 0.55 -13.12
C LEU A 603 5.41 1.80 -13.01
N LEU A 604 4.99 2.93 -13.57
CA LEU A 604 5.70 4.21 -13.43
C LEU A 604 5.55 4.80 -12.02
N ALA A 605 4.38 4.66 -11.40
CA ALA A 605 4.10 5.23 -10.09
C ALA A 605 4.68 4.42 -8.89
N ARG A 606 5.08 3.16 -9.10
CA ARG A 606 5.51 2.24 -8.02
C ARG A 606 6.99 1.84 -8.05
N ALA A 607 7.76 2.24 -9.06
CA ALA A 607 9.19 1.91 -9.12
C ALA A 607 9.94 2.62 -7.98
N PRO A 608 10.53 1.89 -7.00
CA PRO A 608 11.32 2.51 -5.94
C PRO A 608 12.67 2.95 -6.52
N GLY A 609 12.80 4.26 -6.73
CA GLY A 609 14.00 4.92 -7.21
C GLY A 609 13.63 6.31 -7.66
N GLY A 610 14.12 7.34 -6.96
CA GLY A 610 14.03 8.71 -7.46
C GLY A 610 14.61 8.80 -8.89
N PRO A 611 14.24 9.81 -9.69
CA PRO A 611 14.54 9.90 -11.12
C PRO A 611 16.03 10.03 -11.51
N MET A 612 16.98 9.79 -10.62
CA MET A 612 18.43 9.86 -10.90
C MET A 612 19.18 8.72 -10.20
N GLY A 613 19.81 7.87 -11.02
CA GLY A 613 20.61 6.69 -10.66
C GLY A 613 19.81 5.44 -10.99
N ASP A 614 19.77 4.89 -12.20
CA ASP A 614 20.92 4.23 -12.85
C ASP A 614 20.74 4.10 -14.39
N GLY A 615 19.96 4.97 -15.04
CA GLY A 615 19.62 4.79 -16.47
C GLY A 615 18.72 3.57 -16.77
N GLN A 616 18.27 2.85 -15.73
CA GLN A 616 17.49 1.62 -15.84
C GLN A 616 16.01 1.87 -16.17
N GLY A 617 15.44 3.00 -15.73
CA GLY A 617 14.07 3.38 -16.10
C GLY A 617 13.90 3.55 -17.61
N THR A 618 14.88 4.20 -18.26
CA THR A 618 14.92 4.35 -19.72
C THR A 618 15.12 3.03 -20.47
N GLU A 619 15.83 2.06 -19.90
CA GLU A 619 16.00 0.71 -20.50
C GLU A 619 14.72 -0.12 -20.37
N LEU A 620 13.99 -0.03 -19.25
CA LEU A 620 12.67 -0.64 -19.08
C LEU A 620 11.68 -0.09 -20.12
N PHE A 621 11.68 1.23 -20.35
CA PHE A 621 10.91 1.87 -21.42
C PHE A 621 11.31 1.38 -22.82
N ALA A 622 12.61 1.27 -23.10
CA ALA A 622 13.11 0.80 -24.40
C ALA A 622 12.88 -0.71 -24.63
N ARG A 623 12.72 -1.51 -23.57
CA ARG A 623 12.34 -2.93 -23.65
C ARG A 623 10.83 -3.10 -23.84
N MET A 624 10.00 -2.37 -23.08
CA MET A 624 8.55 -2.40 -23.25
C MET A 624 8.12 -1.86 -24.63
N GLY A 625 8.80 -0.83 -25.14
CA GLY A 625 8.56 -0.31 -26.49
C GLY A 625 9.02 -1.23 -27.64
N ARG A 626 9.93 -2.18 -27.38
CA ARG A 626 10.39 -3.17 -28.37
C ARG A 626 9.57 -4.47 -28.37
N LEU A 627 8.83 -4.74 -27.28
CA LEU A 627 7.99 -5.93 -27.13
C LEU A 627 6.58 -5.76 -27.74
N MET A 628 6.24 -4.57 -28.25
CA MET A 628 4.98 -4.33 -28.96
C MET A 628 5.29 -3.86 -30.38
N PRO A 629 4.87 -4.58 -31.44
CA PRO A 629 5.05 -4.11 -32.81
C PRO A 629 4.20 -2.83 -33.03
N PRO A 630 4.66 -1.89 -33.87
CA PRO A 630 3.83 -0.77 -34.28
C PRO A 630 2.59 -1.32 -34.97
N PHE A 631 1.40 -0.93 -34.50
CA PHE A 631 0.14 -1.26 -35.14
C PHE A 631 0.17 -0.76 -36.59
N ALA A 632 0.35 -1.68 -37.53
CA ALA A 632 0.04 -1.44 -38.93
C ALA A 632 -1.48 -1.39 -39.06
N ILE A 633 -1.97 -0.22 -39.46
CA ILE A 633 -3.35 0.05 -39.85
C ILE A 633 -3.73 -0.89 -40.99
N ARG A 634 -4.79 -1.69 -40.80
CA ARG A 634 -5.73 -2.09 -41.85
C ARG A 634 -7.13 -2.19 -41.29
#